data_AF-A0A349ZW42-F1
#
_entry.id   AF-A0A349ZW42-F1
#
_cell.length_a   1.000
_cell.length_b   1.000
_cell.length_c   1.000
_cell.angle_alpha   90.00
_cell.angle_beta   90.00
_cell.angle_gamma   90.00
#
_symmetry.space_group_name_H-M   'P 1'
#
loop_
_entity.id
_entity.type
_entity.pdbx_description
1 polymer ?
#
loop_
_entity_poly.entity_id
_entity_poly.type
_entity_poly.pdbx_seq_one_letter_code
_entity_poly.pdbx_strand_id
1 'polypeptide(L)'
;DVYEKDEATNSYRKVGERFNYVYNPDHVSILPRMFNEDKAVMENYVSMYGAPDFGFNYSNSDVADSPEAHQIFDDLRKKYDEGSIKAADYLQVKPYNLINVQRPSLWQNLDYFFTFQNGYYFVRYLMWNFVGRQNDLEGNMENNRGNWISGISFIDNALYGDQSQMPAKFRNESTVTFFFLPLLLGIIGFVFQLNRDFGRFYAILSLFIITSVGIIFYTGVKPFEVRERDYAMVGSFYAFAIWIGLGAGAILNFLNQKIKSQAVPWIAGVVLLGIPLMMGFQNYTPHDRSNQYAAYDYAYSTLNSIPKNGILFVYGDNDTYPIWGMQETSGFRNDVKVVNFTLLSTPWNIDQARRRTNNAMAVPSSLKHENYRDGSNDQIYIMSSKDWENIFANLEGQGVPAETFGEFRKYLTVDSMTMKEAVNFLKMKSDNKDEILKMIFGEDRYEKFNFLPVNKFILPVNKQNAIQAGIIKAKDAAQAVDAITVTYKGSSMFKNNLALLDILAHFDWKRNISFSSGGVYDPDNLFYLSNYLQFDGFSYRLVPIETKESEDGELGRVDADALYNIVKGYRWGNFKDLKVHYDETAMQNIVGYRSSASRAAEALAMKGEKAKAIEMLDLAAREIPVEKYNDPRSLSSIVYGYIVAGQEQKGLKLAEELKKGIFTEYDYYTSLSPQEQRFAGRQMRTKPLEYSLIVGAVTDAFEKTGQRDKAYSYLVKSLEPIDKKFSTFIADLKTLGKEKAYKEAEKVQKITPFYTYLFDLMNPFDSTYAKEKEAQITDALMRATQ
;
A
#
# COMPACT_ATOMS: atom_id res chain seq x y z
N ASP A 1 29.24 17.18 8.61
CA ASP A 1 28.99 16.72 10.00
C ASP A 1 27.63 17.16 10.50
N VAL A 2 27.05 16.35 11.39
CA VAL A 2 25.81 16.62 12.14
C VAL A 2 26.21 16.73 13.61
N TYR A 3 25.71 17.76 14.29
CA TYR A 3 26.05 18.05 15.68
C TYR A 3 24.78 18.12 16.53
N GLU A 4 24.89 17.61 17.76
CA GLU A 4 23.86 17.71 18.79
C GLU A 4 24.43 18.50 19.97
N LYS A 5 23.59 19.32 20.61
CA LYS A 5 24.00 20.08 21.81
C LYS A 5 23.99 19.16 23.02
N ASP A 6 25.14 19.03 23.68
CA ASP A 6 25.26 18.39 24.99
C ASP A 6 24.99 19.44 26.07
N GLU A 7 23.83 19.33 26.75
CA GLU A 7 23.44 20.29 27.79
C GLU A 7 24.30 20.18 29.06
N ALA A 8 24.88 19.01 29.33
CA ALA A 8 25.70 18.80 30.53
C ALA A 8 27.07 19.45 30.40
N THR A 9 27.66 19.40 29.21
CA THR A 9 28.97 20.02 28.91
C THR A 9 28.84 21.40 28.26
N ASN A 10 27.62 21.82 27.92
CA ASN A 10 27.31 23.03 27.14
C ASN A 10 28.16 23.14 25.85
N SER A 11 28.40 22.00 25.17
CA SER A 11 29.18 21.89 23.94
C SER A 11 28.40 21.16 22.85
N TYR A 12 28.92 21.13 21.62
CA TYR A 12 28.31 20.38 20.52
C TYR A 12 29.10 19.10 20.26
N ARG A 13 28.43 17.95 20.28
CA ARG A 13 29.03 16.65 19.94
C ARG A 13 28.71 16.31 18.49
N LYS A 14 29.70 15.87 17.72
CA LYS A 14 29.48 15.28 16.40
C LYS A 14 28.74 13.96 16.59
N VAL A 15 27.53 13.85 16.06
CA VAL A 15 26.66 12.66 16.16
C VAL A 15 26.50 11.96 14.81
N GLY A 16 26.92 12.59 13.73
CA GLY A 16 26.82 11.99 12.41
C GLY A 16 27.57 12.76 11.34
N GLU A 17 27.46 12.24 10.14
CA GLU A 17 27.96 12.87 8.92
C GLU A 17 26.78 13.09 7.99
N ARG A 18 26.79 14.22 7.28
CA ARG A 18 25.76 14.45 6.28
C ARG A 18 26.05 13.52 5.12
N PHE A 19 25.06 12.75 4.72
CA PHE A 19 25.14 11.98 3.49
C PHE A 19 25.15 12.95 2.30
N ASN A 20 26.24 12.94 1.54
CA ASN A 20 26.29 13.61 0.24
C ASN A 20 26.10 12.54 -0.83
N TYR A 21 25.08 12.71 -1.68
CA TYR A 21 24.93 11.84 -2.85
C TYR A 21 26.14 12.05 -3.78
N VAL A 22 26.94 11.01 -3.95
CA VAL A 22 27.99 10.97 -4.97
C VAL A 22 27.40 10.23 -6.17
N TYR A 23 27.03 10.99 -7.19
CA TYR A 23 26.50 10.41 -8.43
C TYR A 23 27.64 9.81 -9.24
N ASN A 24 27.40 8.63 -9.84
CA ASN A 24 28.34 8.05 -10.80
C ASN A 24 28.48 9.01 -12.01
N PRO A 25 29.69 9.51 -12.31
CA PRO A 25 29.94 10.43 -13.43
C PRO A 25 29.39 9.95 -14.77
N ASP A 26 29.40 8.64 -15.03
CA ASP A 26 28.93 8.04 -16.29
C ASP A 26 27.42 8.21 -16.49
N HIS A 27 26.66 8.41 -15.42
CA HIS A 27 25.21 8.60 -15.43
C HIS A 27 24.79 10.06 -15.24
N VAL A 28 25.73 10.99 -15.04
CA VAL A 28 25.45 12.42 -15.00
C VAL A 28 25.21 12.93 -16.41
N SER A 29 24.08 13.59 -16.65
CA SER A 29 23.73 14.16 -17.95
C SER A 29 23.05 15.52 -17.81
N ILE A 30 22.84 16.21 -18.93
CA ILE A 30 22.04 17.44 -18.97
C ILE A 30 20.56 17.01 -18.90
N LEU A 31 19.89 17.32 -17.79
CA LEU A 31 18.49 16.96 -17.48
C LEU A 31 18.23 15.45 -17.29
N PRO A 32 18.84 14.78 -16.29
CA PRO A 32 18.61 13.38 -16.00
C PRO A 32 17.26 13.20 -15.29
N ARG A 33 16.20 12.90 -16.04
CA ARG A 33 14.82 12.71 -15.53
C ARG A 33 14.46 11.26 -15.28
N MET A 34 15.05 10.34 -16.03
CA MET A 34 14.77 8.90 -15.96
C MET A 34 15.81 8.13 -15.14
N PHE A 35 16.22 8.67 -13.98
CA PHE A 35 17.15 8.02 -13.07
C PHE A 35 16.50 7.79 -11.70
N ASN A 36 16.52 6.55 -11.22
CA ASN A 36 16.15 6.21 -9.86
C ASN A 36 16.83 4.94 -9.37
N GLU A 37 17.20 4.89 -8.11
CA GLU A 37 17.72 3.68 -7.47
C GLU A 37 16.60 2.76 -6.97
N ASP A 38 15.38 3.28 -6.83
CA ASP A 38 14.20 2.51 -6.46
C ASP A 38 13.80 1.55 -7.60
N LYS A 39 13.76 0.25 -7.28
CA LYS A 39 13.42 -0.82 -8.22
C LYS A 39 12.02 -0.67 -8.80
N ALA A 40 11.04 -0.25 -8.01
CA ALA A 40 9.67 -0.07 -8.49
C ALA A 40 9.60 1.08 -9.49
N VAL A 41 10.32 2.16 -9.24
CA VAL A 41 10.38 3.30 -10.16
C VAL A 41 11.11 2.92 -11.46
N MET A 42 12.19 2.13 -11.38
CA MET A 42 12.87 1.58 -12.55
C MET A 42 11.95 0.70 -13.40
N GLU A 43 11.18 -0.19 -12.77
CA GLU A 43 10.18 -1.02 -13.46
C GLU A 43 9.14 -0.18 -14.19
N ASN A 44 8.66 0.90 -13.57
CA ASN A 44 7.72 1.83 -14.21
C ASN A 44 8.32 2.51 -15.44
N TYR A 45 9.57 3.00 -15.37
CA TYR A 45 10.25 3.57 -16.54
C TYR A 45 10.39 2.57 -17.68
N VAL A 46 10.85 1.35 -17.38
CA VAL A 46 11.01 0.28 -18.38
C VAL A 46 9.66 -0.08 -19.01
N SER A 47 8.61 -0.17 -18.21
CA SER A 47 7.26 -0.49 -18.70
C SER A 47 6.69 0.58 -19.62
N MET A 48 7.05 1.85 -19.42
CA MET A 48 6.51 2.97 -20.19
C MET A 48 7.33 3.29 -21.45
N TYR A 49 8.65 3.29 -21.33
CA TYR A 49 9.57 3.81 -22.36
C TYR A 49 10.59 2.78 -22.87
N GLY A 50 10.53 1.55 -22.37
CA GLY A 50 11.53 0.51 -22.65
C GLY A 50 12.77 0.63 -21.78
N ALA A 51 13.55 -0.46 -21.72
CA ALA A 51 14.78 -0.47 -20.95
C ALA A 51 15.91 0.30 -21.65
N PRO A 52 16.87 0.91 -20.92
CA PRO A 52 18.05 1.49 -21.52
C PRO A 52 18.91 0.43 -22.21
N ASP A 53 19.55 0.80 -23.33
CA ASP A 53 20.47 -0.09 -24.03
C ASP A 53 21.65 -0.50 -23.13
N PHE A 54 22.32 -1.61 -23.46
CA PHE A 54 23.42 -2.15 -22.69
C PHE A 54 24.42 -2.90 -23.57
N GLY A 55 25.68 -2.90 -23.12
CA GLY A 55 26.77 -3.66 -23.74
C GLY A 55 27.37 -4.68 -22.78
N PHE A 56 28.07 -5.68 -23.32
CA PHE A 56 28.83 -6.63 -22.51
C PHE A 56 30.00 -5.93 -21.80
N ASN A 57 30.27 -6.31 -20.56
CA ASN A 57 31.34 -5.71 -19.78
C ASN A 57 32.67 -6.46 -19.93
N TYR A 58 33.39 -6.19 -21.01
CA TYR A 58 34.73 -6.75 -21.27
C TYR A 58 35.80 -6.30 -20.25
N SER A 59 35.54 -5.30 -19.42
CA SER A 59 36.50 -4.83 -18.41
C SER A 59 36.53 -5.71 -17.16
N ASN A 60 35.53 -6.57 -16.97
CA ASN A 60 35.47 -7.51 -15.86
C ASN A 60 36.13 -8.85 -16.27
N SER A 61 37.34 -9.09 -15.76
CA SER A 61 38.12 -10.30 -16.05
C SER A 61 37.41 -11.60 -15.70
N ASP A 62 36.49 -11.58 -14.74
CA ASP A 62 35.81 -12.79 -14.26
C ASP A 62 34.71 -13.26 -15.23
N VAL A 63 34.24 -12.39 -16.12
CA VAL A 63 33.21 -12.70 -17.12
C VAL A 63 33.70 -12.60 -18.56
N ALA A 64 34.79 -11.83 -18.80
CA ALA A 64 35.26 -11.47 -20.14
C ALA A 64 35.55 -12.67 -21.06
N ASP A 65 35.95 -13.82 -20.51
CA ASP A 65 36.27 -15.03 -21.27
C ASP A 65 35.32 -16.21 -20.97
N SER A 66 34.26 -16.01 -20.17
CA SER A 66 33.31 -17.09 -19.82
C SER A 66 32.29 -17.31 -20.95
N PRO A 67 32.19 -18.53 -21.52
CA PRO A 67 31.15 -18.86 -22.49
C PRO A 67 29.73 -18.72 -21.94
N GLU A 68 29.54 -19.08 -20.66
CA GLU A 68 28.24 -18.97 -19.98
C GLU A 68 27.82 -17.50 -19.83
N ALA A 69 28.76 -16.61 -19.50
CA ALA A 69 28.52 -15.18 -19.41
C ALA A 69 28.07 -14.59 -20.75
N HIS A 70 28.69 -15.01 -21.85
CA HIS A 70 28.29 -14.61 -23.21
C HIS A 70 26.90 -15.13 -23.56
N GLN A 71 26.58 -16.38 -23.23
CA GLN A 71 25.25 -16.93 -23.48
C GLN A 71 24.15 -16.18 -22.71
N ILE A 72 24.40 -15.85 -21.43
CA ILE A 72 23.46 -15.06 -20.62
C ILE A 72 23.29 -13.66 -21.23
N PHE A 73 24.36 -13.05 -21.72
CA PHE A 73 24.30 -11.76 -22.41
C PHE A 73 23.49 -11.85 -23.71
N ASP A 74 23.69 -12.88 -24.52
CA ASP A 74 22.96 -13.08 -25.77
C ASP A 74 21.47 -13.31 -25.52
N ASP A 75 21.10 -14.06 -24.48
CA ASP A 75 19.72 -14.25 -24.07
C ASP A 75 19.07 -12.94 -23.59
N LEU A 76 19.81 -12.12 -22.84
CA LEU A 76 19.37 -10.77 -22.47
C LEU A 76 19.19 -9.89 -23.70
N ARG A 77 20.14 -9.93 -24.64
CA ARG A 77 20.09 -9.13 -25.86
C ARG A 77 18.89 -9.52 -26.72
N LYS A 78 18.61 -10.82 -26.84
CA LYS A 78 17.42 -11.33 -27.52
C LYS A 78 16.13 -10.78 -26.90
N LYS A 79 16.00 -10.81 -25.57
CA LYS A 79 14.83 -10.22 -24.89
C LYS A 79 14.69 -8.72 -25.16
N TYR A 80 15.81 -8.00 -25.20
CA TYR A 80 15.82 -6.56 -25.52
C TYR A 80 15.36 -6.30 -26.95
N ASP A 81 15.91 -7.02 -27.92
CA ASP A 81 15.58 -6.88 -29.33
C ASP A 81 14.14 -7.32 -29.64
N GLU A 82 13.60 -8.28 -28.88
CA GLU A 82 12.19 -8.70 -28.92
C GLU A 82 11.24 -7.76 -28.15
N GLY A 83 11.77 -6.80 -27.38
CA GLY A 83 10.99 -5.87 -26.55
C GLY A 83 10.31 -6.51 -25.33
N SER A 84 10.76 -7.70 -24.90
CA SER A 84 10.21 -8.46 -23.78
C SER A 84 11.00 -8.29 -22.46
N ILE A 85 12.12 -7.56 -22.52
CA ILE A 85 13.01 -7.34 -21.39
C ILE A 85 12.36 -6.55 -20.25
N LYS A 86 12.70 -6.90 -19.00
CA LYS A 86 12.22 -6.26 -17.78
C LYS A 86 13.37 -5.73 -16.94
N ALA A 87 13.10 -4.79 -16.03
CA ALA A 87 14.10 -4.29 -15.10
C ALA A 87 14.70 -5.42 -14.23
N ALA A 88 13.91 -6.43 -13.88
CA ALA A 88 14.37 -7.61 -13.15
C ALA A 88 15.48 -8.39 -13.89
N ASP A 89 15.43 -8.45 -15.23
CA ASP A 89 16.47 -9.13 -16.02
C ASP A 89 17.83 -8.43 -15.88
N TYR A 90 17.86 -7.10 -15.82
CA TYR A 90 19.08 -6.32 -15.56
C TYR A 90 19.59 -6.52 -14.13
N LEU A 91 18.67 -6.49 -13.16
CA LEU A 91 19.01 -6.65 -11.74
C LEU A 91 19.57 -8.05 -11.43
N GLN A 92 19.16 -9.07 -12.19
CA GLN A 92 19.67 -10.43 -12.04
C GLN A 92 21.16 -10.54 -12.39
N VAL A 93 21.63 -9.79 -13.40
CA VAL A 93 23.03 -9.85 -13.86
C VAL A 93 23.92 -8.77 -13.25
N LYS A 94 23.33 -7.75 -12.60
CA LYS A 94 24.05 -6.67 -11.92
C LYS A 94 25.10 -7.15 -10.91
N PRO A 95 24.88 -8.17 -10.06
CA PRO A 95 25.88 -8.66 -9.10
C PRO A 95 27.15 -9.22 -9.75
N TYR A 96 27.02 -9.75 -10.97
CA TYR A 96 28.15 -10.30 -11.74
C TYR A 96 28.88 -9.23 -12.56
N ASN A 97 28.42 -7.97 -12.49
CA ASN A 97 28.92 -6.87 -13.30
C ASN A 97 29.06 -7.24 -14.79
N LEU A 98 28.09 -8.01 -15.31
CA LEU A 98 28.13 -8.63 -16.64
C LEU A 98 27.91 -7.61 -17.76
N ILE A 99 27.08 -6.59 -17.50
CA ILE A 99 26.63 -5.63 -18.50
C ILE A 99 26.94 -4.19 -18.05
N ASN A 100 27.27 -3.36 -19.02
CA ASN A 100 27.36 -1.90 -18.88
C ASN A 100 26.07 -1.29 -19.41
N VAL A 101 25.20 -0.87 -18.49
CA VAL A 101 23.93 -0.21 -18.84
C VAL A 101 24.21 1.22 -19.29
N GLN A 102 23.77 1.56 -20.49
CA GLN A 102 23.92 2.91 -21.01
C GLN A 102 22.94 3.85 -20.32
N ARG A 103 23.38 5.09 -20.08
CA ARG A 103 22.47 6.13 -19.58
C ARG A 103 21.38 6.42 -20.63
N PRO A 104 20.15 6.77 -20.21
CA PRO A 104 19.13 7.22 -21.13
C PRO A 104 19.61 8.42 -21.96
N SER A 105 19.29 8.43 -23.25
CA SER A 105 19.59 9.52 -24.16
C SER A 105 18.85 10.82 -23.77
N LEU A 106 19.33 11.96 -24.26
CA LEU A 106 18.62 13.23 -24.07
C LEU A 106 17.18 13.16 -24.61
N TRP A 107 16.97 12.49 -25.74
CA TRP A 107 15.63 12.35 -26.32
C TRP A 107 14.70 11.50 -25.49
N GLN A 108 15.17 10.40 -24.88
CA GLN A 108 14.35 9.63 -23.93
C GLN A 108 13.96 10.48 -22.71
N ASN A 109 14.90 11.27 -22.17
CA ASN A 109 14.60 12.17 -21.06
C ASN A 109 13.59 13.27 -21.44
N LEU A 110 13.71 13.85 -22.64
CA LEU A 110 12.78 14.86 -23.14
C LEU A 110 11.41 14.26 -23.46
N ASP A 111 11.37 13.06 -24.03
CA ASP A 111 10.13 12.33 -24.27
C ASP A 111 9.37 12.09 -22.96
N TYR A 112 10.06 11.57 -21.93
CA TYR A 112 9.49 11.44 -20.59
C TYR A 112 9.01 12.78 -20.01
N PHE A 113 9.81 13.84 -20.16
CA PHE A 113 9.45 15.17 -19.69
C PHE A 113 8.18 15.69 -20.38
N PHE A 114 8.04 15.54 -21.69
CA PHE A 114 6.88 16.06 -22.41
C PHE A 114 5.65 15.16 -22.31
N THR A 115 5.80 13.85 -22.50
CA THR A 115 4.66 12.92 -22.57
C THR A 115 4.10 12.60 -21.18
N PHE A 116 4.95 12.31 -20.20
CA PHE A 116 4.49 11.98 -18.86
C PHE A 116 4.50 13.18 -17.92
N GLN A 117 5.66 13.79 -17.67
CA GLN A 117 5.77 14.80 -16.62
C GLN A 117 4.92 16.04 -16.93
N ASN A 118 4.87 16.49 -18.18
CA ASN A 118 4.01 17.61 -18.57
C ASN A 118 2.67 17.14 -19.15
N GLY A 119 2.64 16.13 -20.03
CA GLY A 119 1.41 15.66 -20.66
C GLY A 119 0.47 14.94 -19.70
N TYR A 120 0.86 13.75 -19.26
CA TYR A 120 0.05 12.93 -18.37
C TYR A 120 -0.11 13.54 -16.99
N TYR A 121 0.89 14.19 -16.43
CA TYR A 121 0.81 14.75 -15.09
C TYR A 121 0.18 16.15 -15.14
N PHE A 122 0.90 17.19 -15.58
CA PHE A 122 0.38 18.56 -15.55
C PHE A 122 -0.86 18.80 -16.42
N VAL A 123 -0.77 18.52 -17.71
CA VAL A 123 -1.82 18.87 -18.67
C VAL A 123 -3.10 18.11 -18.36
N ARG A 124 -3.03 16.84 -17.96
CA ARG A 124 -4.21 16.09 -17.49
C ARG A 124 -4.94 16.82 -16.35
N TYR A 125 -4.21 17.25 -15.31
CA TYR A 125 -4.81 18.00 -14.19
C TYR A 125 -5.27 19.41 -14.58
N LEU A 126 -4.61 20.06 -15.53
CA LEU A 126 -5.12 21.31 -16.12
C LEU A 126 -6.47 21.07 -16.82
N MET A 127 -6.58 19.99 -17.60
CA MET A 127 -7.81 19.61 -18.30
C MET A 127 -8.91 19.14 -17.34
N TRP A 128 -8.58 18.48 -16.22
CA TRP A 128 -9.55 18.20 -15.14
C TRP A 128 -10.31 19.45 -14.72
N ASN A 129 -9.57 20.54 -14.53
CA ASN A 129 -10.11 21.79 -14.03
C ASN A 129 -10.87 22.60 -15.09
N PHE A 130 -10.49 22.50 -16.38
CA PHE A 130 -10.98 23.41 -17.42
C PHE A 130 -11.68 22.75 -18.63
N VAL A 131 -11.73 21.42 -18.67
CA VAL A 131 -12.45 20.63 -19.69
C VAL A 131 -13.41 19.64 -19.06
N GLY A 132 -12.98 18.93 -18.02
CA GLY A 132 -13.78 17.97 -17.27
C GLY A 132 -12.94 16.79 -16.77
N ARG A 133 -13.51 15.97 -15.89
CA ARG A 133 -12.82 14.89 -15.17
C ARG A 133 -13.61 13.58 -15.27
N GLN A 134 -12.92 12.49 -15.59
CA GLN A 134 -13.49 11.14 -15.71
C GLN A 134 -13.90 10.61 -14.34
N ASN A 135 -12.96 10.65 -13.39
CA ASN A 135 -13.11 10.33 -11.97
C ASN A 135 -11.86 10.85 -11.23
N ASP A 136 -11.86 10.75 -9.91
CA ASP A 136 -10.77 11.15 -9.01
C ASP A 136 -9.87 9.98 -8.58
N LEU A 137 -10.02 8.81 -9.22
CA LEU A 137 -9.21 7.64 -8.91
C LEU A 137 -7.77 7.86 -9.37
N GLU A 138 -6.81 7.39 -8.58
CA GLU A 138 -5.41 7.45 -8.98
C GLU A 138 -5.16 6.52 -10.16
N GLY A 139 -4.53 7.08 -11.20
CA GLY A 139 -4.31 6.40 -12.47
C GLY A 139 -2.82 6.19 -12.77
N ASN A 140 -2.53 5.05 -13.37
CA ASN A 140 -1.26 4.65 -13.96
C ASN A 140 -1.36 4.57 -15.50
N MET A 141 -2.03 5.56 -16.11
CA MET A 141 -2.40 5.61 -17.53
C MET A 141 -3.46 4.60 -17.98
N GLU A 142 -4.22 3.99 -17.06
CA GLU A 142 -5.38 3.19 -17.45
C GLU A 142 -6.48 4.07 -18.06
N ASN A 143 -7.25 3.50 -18.99
CA ASN A 143 -8.29 4.24 -19.70
C ASN A 143 -9.53 4.59 -18.84
N ASN A 144 -9.60 4.08 -17.62
CA ASN A 144 -10.75 4.22 -16.72
C ASN A 144 -10.41 4.85 -15.37
N ARG A 145 -9.19 5.35 -15.17
CA ARG A 145 -8.74 5.95 -13.92
C ARG A 145 -8.05 7.29 -14.15
N GLY A 146 -8.54 8.31 -13.48
CA GLY A 146 -7.89 9.61 -13.36
C GLY A 146 -7.80 10.43 -14.65
N ASN A 147 -8.55 10.11 -15.71
CA ASN A 147 -8.46 10.86 -16.96
C ASN A 147 -9.27 12.16 -16.94
N TRP A 148 -8.99 13.08 -17.86
CA TRP A 148 -9.90 14.19 -18.17
C TRP A 148 -10.91 13.73 -19.22
N ILE A 149 -12.11 14.31 -19.23
CA ILE A 149 -13.09 14.10 -20.30
C ILE A 149 -13.74 15.42 -20.68
N SER A 150 -14.21 15.51 -21.92
CA SER A 150 -14.87 16.71 -22.44
C SER A 150 -16.38 16.71 -22.22
N GLY A 151 -17.02 15.53 -22.15
CA GLY A 151 -18.46 15.37 -22.25
C GLY A 151 -18.95 15.24 -23.70
N ILE A 152 -18.03 15.17 -24.66
CA ILE A 152 -18.32 14.98 -26.08
C ILE A 152 -17.88 13.56 -26.46
N SER A 153 -18.84 12.65 -26.61
CA SER A 153 -18.57 11.21 -26.69
C SER A 153 -17.59 10.82 -27.79
N PHE A 154 -17.58 11.46 -28.96
CA PHE A 154 -16.62 11.10 -30.02
C PHE A 154 -15.18 11.49 -29.67
N ILE A 155 -14.97 12.56 -28.88
CA ILE A 155 -13.65 12.96 -28.41
C ILE A 155 -13.21 12.01 -27.30
N ASP A 156 -14.08 11.81 -26.32
CA ASP A 156 -13.77 11.00 -25.14
C ASP A 156 -13.53 9.53 -25.53
N ASN A 157 -14.33 8.98 -26.44
CA ASN A 157 -14.15 7.62 -26.95
C ASN A 157 -12.87 7.45 -27.80
N ALA A 158 -12.43 8.51 -28.49
CA ALA A 158 -11.18 8.47 -29.25
C ALA A 158 -9.95 8.48 -28.34
N LEU A 159 -10.05 9.07 -27.14
CA LEU A 159 -8.96 9.13 -26.18
C LEU A 159 -8.86 7.87 -25.31
N TYR A 160 -9.98 7.31 -24.89
CA TYR A 160 -10.03 6.32 -23.79
C TYR A 160 -10.88 5.07 -24.08
N GLY A 161 -11.33 4.89 -25.33
CA GLY A 161 -12.27 3.83 -25.69
C GLY A 161 -13.70 4.14 -25.25
N ASP A 162 -14.65 3.25 -25.58
CA ASP A 162 -16.08 3.50 -25.39
C ASP A 162 -16.44 3.71 -23.91
N GLN A 163 -16.65 4.98 -23.55
CA GLN A 163 -16.96 5.39 -22.18
C GLN A 163 -18.31 4.85 -21.69
N SER A 164 -19.21 4.43 -22.60
CA SER A 164 -20.50 3.84 -22.24
C SER A 164 -20.37 2.40 -21.72
N GLN A 165 -19.29 1.70 -22.08
CA GLN A 165 -19.01 0.33 -21.62
C GLN A 165 -18.20 0.29 -20.32
N MET A 166 -17.73 1.44 -19.83
CA MET A 166 -16.95 1.52 -18.60
C MET A 166 -17.79 1.06 -17.39
N PRO A 167 -17.27 0.15 -16.54
CA PRO A 167 -18.00 -0.31 -15.36
C PRO A 167 -18.42 0.84 -14.44
N ALA A 168 -19.65 0.75 -13.90
CA ALA A 168 -20.28 1.84 -13.14
C ALA A 168 -19.43 2.39 -11.98
N LYS A 169 -18.61 1.54 -11.35
CA LYS A 169 -17.72 1.95 -10.23
C LYS A 169 -16.67 3.00 -10.61
N PHE A 170 -16.33 3.15 -11.89
CA PHE A 170 -15.39 4.16 -12.37
C PHE A 170 -16.07 5.50 -12.70
N ARG A 171 -17.39 5.58 -12.53
CA ARG A 171 -18.18 6.82 -12.64
C ARG A 171 -18.70 7.18 -11.26
N ASN A 172 -18.18 8.26 -10.70
CA ASN A 172 -18.49 8.70 -9.34
C ASN A 172 -18.87 10.19 -9.29
N GLU A 173 -19.07 10.75 -8.11
CA GLU A 173 -19.51 12.14 -7.94
C GLU A 173 -18.51 13.16 -8.48
N SER A 174 -17.26 12.76 -8.67
CA SER A 174 -16.19 13.55 -9.26
C SER A 174 -16.22 13.58 -10.80
N THR A 175 -17.04 12.76 -11.46
CA THR A 175 -17.22 12.80 -12.91
C THR A 175 -17.93 14.10 -13.32
N VAL A 176 -17.23 14.99 -14.02
CA VAL A 176 -17.74 16.31 -14.43
C VAL A 176 -17.34 16.65 -15.88
N THR A 177 -18.16 17.42 -16.57
CA THR A 177 -17.95 17.78 -18.00
C THR A 177 -18.21 19.26 -18.24
N PHE A 178 -17.21 19.97 -18.76
CA PHE A 178 -17.28 21.41 -19.04
C PHE A 178 -17.22 21.75 -20.53
N PHE A 179 -17.17 20.76 -21.42
CA PHE A 179 -17.30 20.92 -22.87
C PHE A 179 -16.29 21.91 -23.47
N PHE A 180 -15.07 21.95 -22.91
CA PHE A 180 -14.01 22.90 -23.24
C PHE A 180 -14.33 24.39 -23.00
N LEU A 181 -15.52 24.75 -22.49
CA LEU A 181 -15.93 26.15 -22.37
C LEU A 181 -14.98 26.98 -21.50
N PRO A 182 -14.57 26.53 -20.29
CA PRO A 182 -13.60 27.26 -19.48
C PRO A 182 -12.23 27.36 -20.17
N LEU A 183 -11.74 26.27 -20.76
CA LEU A 183 -10.47 26.25 -21.49
C LEU A 183 -10.45 27.28 -22.62
N LEU A 184 -11.49 27.31 -23.46
CA LEU A 184 -11.60 28.22 -24.59
C LEU A 184 -11.63 29.69 -24.13
N LEU A 185 -12.38 30.00 -23.07
CA LEU A 185 -12.34 31.34 -22.48
C LEU A 185 -10.94 31.71 -21.97
N GLY A 186 -10.25 30.79 -21.31
CA GLY A 186 -8.89 30.99 -20.85
C GLY A 186 -7.93 31.33 -22.00
N ILE A 187 -8.02 30.59 -23.12
CA ILE A 187 -7.20 30.86 -24.32
C ILE A 187 -7.54 32.22 -24.92
N ILE A 188 -8.83 32.58 -25.02
CA ILE A 188 -9.25 33.90 -25.52
C ILE A 188 -8.69 35.01 -24.64
N GLY A 189 -8.78 34.87 -23.31
CA GLY A 189 -8.27 35.86 -22.37
C GLY A 189 -6.75 35.97 -22.38
N PHE A 190 -6.04 34.86 -22.53
CA PHE A 190 -4.60 34.82 -22.72
C PHE A 190 -4.19 35.67 -23.92
N VAL A 191 -4.79 35.41 -25.10
CA VAL A 191 -4.49 36.14 -26.34
C VAL A 191 -4.93 37.61 -26.23
N PHE A 192 -6.07 37.88 -25.60
CA PHE A 192 -6.56 39.24 -25.39
C PHE A 192 -5.60 40.07 -24.53
N GLN A 193 -5.10 39.49 -23.43
CA GLN A 193 -4.16 40.18 -22.55
C GLN A 193 -2.79 40.38 -23.20
N LEU A 194 -2.27 39.34 -23.87
CA LEU A 194 -0.99 39.38 -24.60
C LEU A 194 -0.93 40.60 -25.54
N ASN A 195 -2.02 40.87 -26.26
CA ASN A 195 -2.08 41.95 -27.24
C ASN A 195 -2.36 43.34 -26.65
N ARG A 196 -2.78 43.44 -25.38
CA ARG A 196 -3.30 44.69 -24.80
C ARG A 196 -2.50 45.20 -23.60
N ASP A 197 -1.94 44.31 -22.80
CA ASP A 197 -1.15 44.64 -21.60
C ASP A 197 -0.05 43.58 -21.41
N PHE A 198 1.01 43.68 -22.22
CA PHE A 198 2.11 42.72 -22.22
C PHE A 198 2.81 42.64 -20.87
N GLY A 199 2.96 43.76 -20.16
CA GLY A 199 3.66 43.80 -18.87
C GLY A 199 2.96 42.94 -17.81
N ARG A 200 1.64 43.10 -17.64
CA ARG A 200 0.88 42.26 -16.71
C ARG A 200 0.67 40.85 -17.24
N PHE A 201 0.55 40.68 -18.56
CA PHE A 201 0.52 39.36 -19.18
C PHE A 201 1.77 38.56 -18.83
N TYR A 202 2.95 39.16 -18.99
CA TYR A 202 4.23 38.52 -18.69
C TYR A 202 4.34 38.11 -17.21
N ALA A 203 3.83 38.94 -16.29
CA ALA A 203 3.78 38.59 -14.87
C ALA A 203 2.90 37.35 -14.59
N ILE A 204 1.69 37.29 -15.16
CA ILE A 204 0.79 36.14 -15.00
C ILE A 204 1.35 34.90 -15.71
N LEU A 205 1.93 35.06 -16.90
CA LEU A 205 2.59 33.98 -17.63
C LEU A 205 3.76 33.41 -16.83
N SER A 206 4.58 34.26 -16.22
CA SER A 206 5.69 33.83 -15.37
C SER A 206 5.20 33.01 -14.17
N LEU A 207 4.15 33.49 -13.49
CA LEU A 207 3.50 32.75 -12.41
C LEU A 207 2.98 31.39 -12.90
N PHE A 208 2.26 31.37 -14.02
CA PHE A 208 1.74 30.16 -14.64
C PHE A 208 2.85 29.15 -14.93
N ILE A 209 3.94 29.56 -15.60
CA ILE A 209 5.07 28.69 -15.97
C ILE A 209 5.77 28.15 -14.72
N ILE A 210 6.08 29.00 -13.73
CA ILE A 210 6.79 28.58 -12.52
C ILE A 210 5.95 27.56 -11.73
N THR A 211 4.64 27.78 -11.63
CA THR A 211 3.71 26.92 -10.88
C THR A 211 3.13 25.76 -11.68
N SER A 212 3.61 25.53 -12.92
CA SER A 212 3.25 24.37 -13.75
C SER A 212 4.50 23.58 -14.15
N VAL A 213 5.03 23.86 -15.35
CA VAL A 213 6.21 23.21 -15.93
C VAL A 213 7.42 23.41 -15.03
N GLY A 214 7.56 24.58 -14.39
CA GLY A 214 8.69 24.92 -13.52
C GLY A 214 8.77 24.06 -12.27
N ILE A 215 7.66 23.86 -11.55
CA ILE A 215 7.66 23.04 -10.33
C ILE A 215 7.87 21.56 -10.67
N ILE A 216 7.34 21.08 -11.80
CA ILE A 216 7.58 19.71 -12.28
C ILE A 216 9.04 19.51 -12.69
N PHE A 217 9.60 20.48 -13.39
CA PHE A 217 11.02 20.50 -13.70
C PHE A 217 11.88 20.48 -12.44
N TYR A 218 11.51 21.23 -11.41
CA TYR A 218 12.27 21.29 -10.16
C TYR A 218 12.17 19.99 -9.35
N THR A 219 10.95 19.46 -9.20
CA THR A 219 10.69 18.27 -8.37
C THR A 219 11.05 16.96 -9.04
N GLY A 220 11.12 16.93 -10.38
CA GLY A 220 11.48 15.72 -11.13
C GLY A 220 10.51 14.57 -10.86
N VAL A 221 9.20 14.85 -10.99
CA VAL A 221 8.11 13.89 -10.72
C VAL A 221 8.39 12.53 -11.38
N LYS A 222 8.22 11.46 -10.61
CA LYS A 222 8.48 10.07 -11.00
C LYS A 222 7.19 9.39 -11.49
N PRO A 223 7.27 8.33 -12.30
CA PRO A 223 6.08 7.62 -12.73
C PRO A 223 5.45 6.84 -11.58
N PHE A 224 4.14 7.04 -11.40
CA PHE A 224 3.28 6.30 -10.48
C PHE A 224 3.74 6.34 -9.01
N GLU A 225 3.92 7.56 -8.48
CA GLU A 225 4.10 7.75 -7.03
C GLU A 225 2.88 7.21 -6.27
N VAL A 226 3.05 6.80 -5.01
CA VAL A 226 1.96 6.28 -4.14
C VAL A 226 0.80 7.28 -3.99
N ARG A 227 1.07 8.57 -4.22
CA ARG A 227 0.07 9.62 -4.31
C ARG A 227 0.57 10.70 -5.27
N GLU A 228 -0.23 11.03 -6.27
CA GLU A 228 0.03 12.21 -7.11
C GLU A 228 -0.20 13.51 -6.31
N ARG A 229 0.77 14.42 -6.37
CA ARG A 229 0.77 15.72 -5.67
C ARG A 229 0.27 16.85 -6.58
N ASP A 230 -0.94 16.70 -7.09
CA ASP A 230 -1.58 17.67 -7.99
C ASP A 230 -1.74 19.07 -7.37
N TYR A 231 -1.91 19.13 -6.05
CA TYR A 231 -1.98 20.36 -5.26
C TYR A 231 -0.77 21.30 -5.45
N ALA A 232 0.40 20.78 -5.85
CA ALA A 232 1.57 21.60 -6.14
C ALA A 232 1.37 22.51 -7.37
N MET A 233 0.41 22.19 -8.24
CA MET A 233 0.14 22.91 -9.50
C MET A 233 -1.03 23.90 -9.40
N VAL A 234 -1.69 23.99 -8.25
CA VAL A 234 -2.88 24.84 -8.04
C VAL A 234 -2.63 26.31 -8.38
N GLY A 235 -1.41 26.81 -8.15
CA GLY A 235 -1.02 28.16 -8.55
C GLY A 235 -1.22 28.45 -10.04
N SER A 236 -0.97 27.45 -10.90
CA SER A 236 -1.15 27.58 -12.35
C SER A 236 -2.64 27.61 -12.72
N PHE A 237 -3.48 26.89 -11.98
CA PHE A 237 -4.93 26.89 -12.19
C PHE A 237 -5.52 28.24 -11.83
N TYR A 238 -5.05 28.88 -10.75
CA TYR A 238 -5.44 30.25 -10.42
C TYR A 238 -5.00 31.26 -11.47
N ALA A 239 -3.78 31.14 -11.99
CA ALA A 239 -3.31 32.00 -13.09
C ALA A 239 -4.18 31.83 -14.35
N PHE A 240 -4.52 30.59 -14.71
CA PHE A 240 -5.39 30.31 -15.85
C PHE A 240 -6.83 30.82 -15.65
N ALA A 241 -7.38 30.71 -14.44
CA ALA A 241 -8.71 31.23 -14.11
C ALA A 241 -8.82 32.77 -14.29
N ILE A 242 -7.73 33.51 -14.05
CA ILE A 242 -7.70 34.95 -14.36
C ILE A 242 -7.89 35.17 -15.87
N TRP A 243 -7.22 34.38 -16.71
CA TRP A 243 -7.44 34.46 -18.16
C TRP A 243 -8.86 34.07 -18.56
N ILE A 244 -9.52 33.14 -17.88
CA ILE A 244 -10.94 32.83 -18.15
C ILE A 244 -11.81 34.08 -17.97
N GLY A 245 -11.64 34.81 -16.87
CA GLY A 245 -12.35 36.07 -16.62
C GLY A 245 -12.04 37.14 -17.67
N LEU A 246 -10.77 37.27 -18.06
CA LEU A 246 -10.36 38.17 -19.15
C LEU A 246 -10.94 37.75 -20.50
N GLY A 247 -11.11 36.45 -20.76
CA GLY A 247 -11.72 35.93 -21.98
C GLY A 247 -13.19 36.28 -22.09
N ALA A 248 -13.94 36.15 -20.98
CA ALA A 248 -15.32 36.65 -20.90
C ALA A 248 -15.36 38.17 -21.16
N GLY A 249 -14.46 38.93 -20.54
CA GLY A 249 -14.32 40.37 -20.79
C GLY A 249 -13.98 40.71 -22.23
N ALA A 250 -13.13 39.92 -22.90
CA ALA A 250 -12.76 40.09 -24.30
C ALA A 250 -13.96 39.92 -25.23
N ILE A 251 -14.77 38.89 -25.01
CA ILE A 251 -16.00 38.64 -25.78
C ILE A 251 -16.97 39.81 -25.59
N LEU A 252 -17.22 40.24 -24.35
CA LEU A 252 -18.12 41.35 -24.05
C LEU A 252 -17.64 42.67 -24.67
N ASN A 253 -16.34 42.94 -24.59
CA ASN A 253 -15.73 44.11 -25.22
C ASN A 253 -15.86 44.07 -26.75
N PHE A 254 -15.65 42.91 -27.37
CA PHE A 254 -15.84 42.74 -28.81
C PHE A 254 -17.29 42.97 -29.24
N LEU A 255 -18.26 42.39 -28.52
CA LEU A 255 -19.68 42.58 -28.79
C LEU A 255 -20.10 44.04 -28.64
N ASN A 256 -19.65 44.72 -27.58
CA ASN A 256 -19.90 46.15 -27.38
C ASN A 256 -19.37 47.02 -28.53
N GLN A 257 -18.22 46.66 -29.11
CA GLN A 257 -17.64 47.41 -30.22
C GLN A 257 -18.33 47.15 -31.57
N LYS A 258 -18.85 45.94 -31.78
CA LYS A 258 -19.45 45.53 -33.06
C LYS A 258 -20.95 45.71 -33.14
N ILE A 259 -21.66 45.72 -32.00
CA ILE A 259 -23.11 45.71 -31.94
C ILE A 259 -23.58 46.94 -31.14
N LYS A 260 -24.42 47.77 -31.77
CA LYS A 260 -24.93 49.02 -31.16
C LYS A 260 -25.98 48.81 -30.06
N SER A 261 -26.51 47.59 -29.92
CA SER A 261 -27.53 47.26 -28.93
C SER A 261 -26.89 46.89 -27.58
N GLN A 262 -27.29 47.59 -26.52
CA GLN A 262 -26.86 47.30 -25.15
C GLN A 262 -27.38 45.95 -24.64
N ALA A 263 -28.49 45.43 -25.18
CA ALA A 263 -29.06 44.16 -24.73
C ALA A 263 -28.17 42.96 -25.03
N VAL A 264 -27.42 42.99 -26.14
CA VAL A 264 -26.60 41.84 -26.59
C VAL A 264 -25.44 41.54 -25.63
N PRO A 265 -24.60 42.52 -25.22
CA PRO A 265 -23.60 42.33 -24.18
C PRO A 265 -24.19 41.85 -22.85
N TRP A 266 -25.35 42.34 -22.42
CA TRP A 266 -26.01 41.87 -21.20
C TRP A 266 -26.42 40.40 -21.28
N ILE A 267 -27.08 40.00 -22.38
CA ILE A 267 -27.46 38.60 -22.62
C ILE A 267 -26.21 37.71 -22.68
N ALA A 268 -25.18 38.14 -23.41
CA ALA A 268 -23.91 37.41 -23.48
C ALA A 268 -23.25 37.28 -22.09
N GLY A 269 -23.31 38.32 -21.26
CA GLY A 269 -22.82 38.30 -19.89
C GLY A 269 -23.54 37.25 -19.04
N VAL A 270 -24.87 37.17 -19.14
CA VAL A 270 -25.66 36.14 -18.44
C VAL A 270 -25.31 34.72 -18.92
N VAL A 271 -25.14 34.52 -20.24
CA VAL A 271 -24.72 33.22 -20.79
C VAL A 271 -23.32 32.84 -20.31
N LEU A 272 -22.38 33.79 -20.31
CA LEU A 272 -21.01 33.57 -19.85
C LEU A 272 -20.94 33.25 -18.35
N LEU A 273 -21.82 33.84 -17.53
CA LEU A 273 -21.96 33.47 -16.11
C LEU A 273 -22.44 32.02 -15.92
N GLY A 274 -23.12 31.44 -16.91
CA GLY A 274 -23.48 30.03 -16.91
C GLY A 274 -22.27 29.09 -16.79
N ILE A 275 -21.10 29.48 -17.27
CA ILE A 275 -19.89 28.65 -17.24
C ILE A 275 -19.35 28.45 -15.81
N PRO A 276 -19.00 29.48 -15.02
CA PRO A 276 -18.57 29.28 -13.64
C PRO A 276 -19.69 28.70 -12.75
N LEU A 277 -20.97 28.96 -13.05
CA LEU A 277 -22.09 28.33 -12.35
C LEU A 277 -22.16 26.81 -12.63
N MET A 278 -21.99 26.39 -13.88
CA MET A 278 -21.89 24.98 -14.25
C MET A 278 -20.71 24.31 -13.55
N MET A 279 -19.54 24.95 -13.56
CA MET A 279 -18.35 24.43 -12.87
C MET A 279 -18.59 24.28 -11.37
N GLY A 280 -19.20 25.29 -10.73
CA GLY A 280 -19.53 25.27 -9.30
C GLY A 280 -20.53 24.17 -8.95
N PHE A 281 -21.61 24.03 -9.73
CA PHE A 281 -22.65 23.04 -9.49
C PHE A 281 -22.14 21.60 -9.66
N GLN A 282 -21.45 21.32 -10.77
CA GLN A 282 -20.94 19.97 -11.03
C GLN A 282 -19.83 19.56 -10.04
N ASN A 283 -19.02 20.50 -9.56
CA ASN A 283 -17.96 20.21 -8.57
C ASN A 283 -18.43 20.26 -7.12
N TYR A 284 -19.67 20.63 -6.83
CA TYR A 284 -20.11 20.86 -5.44
C TYR A 284 -19.98 19.58 -4.60
N THR A 285 -20.64 18.50 -5.01
CA THR A 285 -20.66 17.22 -4.28
C THR A 285 -19.25 16.65 -4.01
N PRO A 286 -18.35 16.52 -4.99
CA PRO A 286 -17.02 15.95 -4.72
C PRO A 286 -16.13 16.84 -3.84
N HIS A 287 -16.46 18.12 -3.65
CA HIS A 287 -15.74 19.04 -2.76
C HIS A 287 -16.46 19.29 -1.42
N ASP A 288 -17.72 18.89 -1.30
CA ASP A 288 -18.46 19.00 -0.04
C ASP A 288 -17.97 17.94 0.95
N ARG A 289 -17.40 18.41 2.05
CA ARG A 289 -16.88 17.58 3.15
C ARG A 289 -17.80 17.56 4.37
N SER A 290 -18.96 18.22 4.31
CA SER A 290 -19.84 18.45 5.46
C SER A 290 -20.30 17.17 6.17
N ASN A 291 -20.50 16.10 5.40
CA ASN A 291 -20.97 14.80 5.90
C ASN A 291 -19.94 13.67 5.74
N GLN A 292 -18.67 14.01 5.45
CA GLN A 292 -17.59 13.04 5.25
C GLN A 292 -16.88 12.77 6.58
N TYR A 293 -17.31 11.73 7.31
CA TYR A 293 -16.80 11.41 8.65
C TYR A 293 -15.79 10.26 8.69
N ALA A 294 -15.40 9.67 7.56
CA ALA A 294 -14.58 8.44 7.52
C ALA A 294 -13.32 8.49 8.39
N ALA A 295 -12.48 9.53 8.24
CA ALA A 295 -11.24 9.65 9.03
C ALA A 295 -11.51 9.92 10.53
N TYR A 296 -12.51 10.76 10.82
CA TYR A 296 -12.90 11.09 12.20
C TYR A 296 -13.46 9.85 12.91
N ASP A 297 -14.38 9.14 12.27
CA ASP A 297 -15.05 7.97 12.85
C ASP A 297 -14.12 6.75 12.95
N TYR A 298 -13.16 6.62 12.02
CA TYR A 298 -12.06 5.67 12.16
C TYR A 298 -11.25 5.98 13.42
N ALA A 299 -10.76 7.21 13.59
CA ALA A 299 -9.99 7.61 14.76
C ALA A 299 -10.79 7.42 16.07
N TYR A 300 -12.08 7.76 16.07
CA TYR A 300 -12.98 7.55 17.20
C TYR A 300 -13.09 6.06 17.53
N SER A 301 -13.42 5.23 16.54
CA SER A 301 -13.66 3.80 16.72
C SER A 301 -12.39 3.07 17.18
N THR A 302 -11.24 3.43 16.61
CA THR A 302 -9.93 2.92 17.05
C THR A 302 -9.65 3.32 18.50
N LEU A 303 -9.64 4.62 18.82
CA LEU A 303 -9.34 5.09 20.19
C LEU A 303 -10.33 4.59 21.23
N ASN A 304 -11.63 4.49 20.89
CA ASN A 304 -12.68 4.03 21.79
C ASN A 304 -12.50 2.55 22.16
N SER A 305 -11.95 1.73 21.24
CA SER A 305 -11.67 0.31 21.49
C SER A 305 -10.50 0.08 22.45
N ILE A 306 -9.58 1.03 22.58
CA ILE A 306 -8.37 0.85 23.40
C ILE A 306 -8.74 0.94 24.89
N PRO A 307 -8.28 0.02 25.75
CA PRO A 307 -8.46 0.13 27.20
C PRO A 307 -7.90 1.43 27.80
N LYS A 308 -8.46 1.87 28.93
CA LYS A 308 -8.01 3.09 29.63
C LYS A 308 -6.51 3.03 29.93
N ASN A 309 -5.81 4.15 29.75
CA ASN A 309 -4.37 4.27 29.88
C ASN A 309 -3.59 3.29 28.97
N GLY A 310 -4.14 2.78 27.87
CA GLY A 310 -3.42 1.88 26.96
C GLY A 310 -2.23 2.54 26.25
N ILE A 311 -1.42 1.71 25.58
CA ILE A 311 -0.45 2.11 24.55
C ILE A 311 -0.97 1.58 23.23
N LEU A 312 -1.06 2.44 22.22
CA LEU A 312 -1.44 2.06 20.86
C LEU A 312 -0.27 2.38 19.92
N PHE A 313 0.29 1.34 19.30
CA PHE A 313 1.24 1.49 18.19
C PHE A 313 0.48 1.73 16.88
N VAL A 314 0.89 2.77 16.16
CA VAL A 314 0.34 3.17 14.85
C VAL A 314 1.44 3.26 13.81
N TYR A 315 1.08 3.19 12.53
CA TYR A 315 2.02 2.97 11.42
C TYR A 315 1.73 3.91 10.25
N GLY A 316 2.74 4.68 9.85
CA GLY A 316 2.61 5.63 8.75
C GLY A 316 1.56 6.72 8.99
N ASP A 317 1.24 7.46 7.93
CA ASP A 317 0.50 8.72 8.04
C ASP A 317 -1.01 8.52 8.21
N ASN A 318 -1.61 7.61 7.44
CA ASN A 318 -3.06 7.40 7.40
C ASN A 318 -3.63 6.80 8.70
N ASP A 319 -2.82 6.02 9.42
CA ASP A 319 -3.16 5.46 10.73
C ASP A 319 -2.95 6.51 11.84
N THR A 320 -1.84 7.27 11.75
CA THR A 320 -1.40 8.15 12.83
C THR A 320 -2.16 9.48 12.87
N TYR A 321 -2.27 10.19 11.74
CA TYR A 321 -2.74 11.57 11.76
C TYR A 321 -4.20 11.73 12.15
N PRO A 322 -5.15 10.87 11.73
CA PRO A 322 -6.52 10.97 12.22
C PRO A 322 -6.61 10.80 13.74
N ILE A 323 -5.85 9.86 14.30
CA ILE A 323 -5.81 9.56 15.73
C ILE A 323 -5.20 10.71 16.53
N TRP A 324 -4.03 11.21 16.12
CA TRP A 324 -3.41 12.39 16.74
C TRP A 324 -4.29 13.63 16.59
N GLY A 325 -4.84 13.87 15.40
CA GLY A 325 -5.75 14.97 15.14
C GLY A 325 -6.94 14.96 16.09
N MET A 326 -7.53 13.79 16.34
CA MET A 326 -8.62 13.64 17.30
C MET A 326 -8.18 13.91 18.76
N GLN A 327 -7.04 13.38 19.19
CA GLN A 327 -6.53 13.60 20.55
C GLN A 327 -6.19 15.08 20.80
N GLU A 328 -5.50 15.73 19.86
CA GLU A 328 -4.98 17.10 20.04
C GLU A 328 -6.05 18.18 19.83
N THR A 329 -7.04 17.94 18.95
CA THR A 329 -8.10 18.94 18.70
C THR A 329 -9.32 18.77 19.60
N SER A 330 -9.70 17.53 19.92
CA SER A 330 -10.95 17.23 20.64
C SER A 330 -10.71 16.73 22.07
N GLY A 331 -9.47 16.43 22.46
CA GLY A 331 -9.14 15.86 23.77
C GLY A 331 -9.64 14.43 23.99
N PHE A 332 -10.20 13.79 22.95
CA PHE A 332 -10.81 12.47 23.06
C PHE A 332 -9.76 11.40 23.33
N ARG A 333 -9.96 10.59 24.38
CA ARG A 333 -9.04 9.51 24.78
C ARG A 333 -7.57 9.94 24.86
N ASN A 334 -7.32 11.17 25.31
CA ASN A 334 -5.96 11.68 25.54
C ASN A 334 -5.22 11.01 26.71
N ASP A 335 -5.82 9.98 27.32
CA ASP A 335 -5.21 9.03 28.25
C ASP A 335 -4.44 7.89 27.55
N VAL A 336 -4.76 7.60 26.28
CA VAL A 336 -4.08 6.58 25.48
C VAL A 336 -2.78 7.13 24.92
N LYS A 337 -1.66 6.42 25.13
CA LYS A 337 -0.38 6.80 24.54
C LYS A 337 -0.29 6.24 23.13
N VAL A 338 -0.38 7.12 22.14
CA VAL A 338 -0.22 6.77 20.73
C VAL A 338 1.26 6.87 20.36
N VAL A 339 1.82 5.78 19.85
CA VAL A 339 3.25 5.64 19.52
C VAL A 339 3.36 5.30 18.04
N ASN A 340 3.94 6.19 17.24
CA ASN A 340 4.13 5.91 15.82
C ASN A 340 5.40 5.05 15.65
N PHE A 341 5.23 3.77 15.31
CA PHE A 341 6.33 2.81 15.18
C PHE A 341 7.32 3.21 14.07
N THR A 342 6.83 3.73 12.94
CA THR A 342 7.68 4.18 11.84
C THR A 342 8.57 5.36 12.23
N LEU A 343 8.08 6.26 13.09
CA LEU A 343 8.83 7.40 13.60
C LEU A 343 9.73 7.03 14.78
N LEU A 344 9.50 5.91 15.49
CA LEU A 344 10.45 5.41 16.50
C LEU A 344 11.83 5.06 15.91
N SER A 345 12.00 5.09 14.59
CA SER A 345 13.31 5.05 13.94
C SER A 345 14.16 6.30 14.21
N THR A 346 13.55 7.40 14.68
CA THR A 346 14.23 8.68 14.93
C THR A 346 14.37 8.98 16.42
N PRO A 347 15.50 9.57 16.87
CA PRO A 347 15.72 9.87 18.29
C PRO A 347 14.64 10.76 18.92
N TRP A 348 14.21 11.81 18.20
CA TRP A 348 13.24 12.78 18.69
C TRP A 348 11.87 12.16 18.99
N ASN A 349 11.45 11.15 18.22
CA ASN A 349 10.16 10.51 18.43
C ASN A 349 10.22 9.53 19.60
N ILE A 350 11.36 8.85 19.79
CA ILE A 350 11.61 8.04 20.99
C ILE A 350 11.52 8.93 22.25
N ASP A 351 12.13 10.11 22.24
CA ASP A 351 11.99 11.08 23.35
C ASP A 351 10.53 11.47 23.60
N GLN A 352 9.78 11.72 22.52
CA GLN A 352 8.35 12.03 22.61
C GLN A 352 7.53 10.86 23.18
N ALA A 353 7.85 9.61 22.83
CA ALA A 353 7.19 8.43 23.38
C ALA A 353 7.49 8.25 24.90
N ARG A 354 8.71 8.58 25.31
CA ARG A 354 9.21 8.44 26.70
C ARG A 354 8.79 9.57 27.64
N ARG A 355 8.17 10.63 27.15
CA ARG A 355 7.55 11.68 27.99
C ARG A 355 6.03 11.52 28.10
N ARG A 356 5.45 12.09 29.16
CA ARG A 356 3.99 12.23 29.27
C ARG A 356 3.50 13.20 28.19
N THR A 357 2.40 12.86 27.53
CA THR A 357 1.72 13.72 26.54
C THR A 357 0.27 13.84 26.96
N ASN A 358 -0.22 15.05 27.22
CA ASN A 358 -1.56 15.26 27.79
C ASN A 358 -1.77 14.41 29.07
N ASN A 359 -2.80 13.56 29.09
CA ASN A 359 -3.06 12.63 30.19
C ASN A 359 -2.42 11.24 29.98
N ALA A 360 -1.82 10.99 28.82
CA ALA A 360 -1.19 9.72 28.49
C ALA A 360 0.19 9.60 29.14
N MET A 361 0.32 8.61 30.02
CA MET A 361 1.59 8.28 30.66
C MET A 361 2.63 7.85 29.63
N ALA A 362 3.90 8.17 29.91
CA ALA A 362 5.05 7.72 29.12
C ALA A 362 5.05 6.20 28.93
N VAL A 363 5.66 5.73 27.84
CA VAL A 363 5.94 4.29 27.67
C VAL A 363 6.94 3.82 28.75
N PRO A 364 6.83 2.58 29.25
CA PRO A 364 7.86 2.03 30.13
C PRO A 364 9.17 1.92 29.35
N SER A 365 10.27 2.39 29.92
CA SER A 365 11.56 2.42 29.22
C SER A 365 12.71 2.66 30.21
N SER A 366 13.88 2.08 29.93
CA SER A 366 15.12 2.28 30.69
C SER A 366 16.28 2.86 29.87
N LEU A 367 16.11 2.95 28.55
CA LEU A 367 17.07 3.62 27.67
C LEU A 367 17.13 5.11 27.98
N LYS A 368 18.27 5.73 27.72
CA LYS A 368 18.46 7.20 27.76
C LYS A 368 18.73 7.71 26.34
N HIS A 369 18.63 9.02 26.13
CA HIS A 369 18.85 9.64 24.82
C HIS A 369 20.17 9.21 24.16
N GLU A 370 21.24 9.14 24.95
CA GLU A 370 22.56 8.63 24.57
C GLU A 370 22.57 7.20 24.00
N ASN A 371 21.54 6.38 24.26
CA ASN A 371 21.44 5.02 23.75
C ASN A 371 20.76 4.93 22.38
N TYR A 372 20.15 5.99 21.86
CA TYR A 372 19.43 5.94 20.58
C TYR A 372 19.52 7.21 19.74
N ARG A 373 20.30 8.21 20.18
CA ARG A 373 20.69 9.34 19.33
C ARG A 373 21.41 8.87 18.07
N ASP A 374 21.56 9.76 17.11
CA ASP A 374 22.32 9.46 15.89
C ASP A 374 23.78 9.10 16.23
N GLY A 375 24.30 8.06 15.57
CA GLY A 375 25.62 7.50 15.89
C GLY A 375 25.61 6.59 17.12
N SER A 376 24.46 6.09 17.57
CA SER A 376 24.37 5.15 18.70
C SER A 376 23.26 4.14 18.47
N ASN A 377 23.62 2.85 18.47
CA ASN A 377 22.71 1.76 18.10
C ASN A 377 22.00 2.02 16.75
N ASP A 378 22.70 2.63 15.79
CA ASP A 378 22.17 2.88 14.45
C ASP A 378 21.86 1.56 13.72
N GLN A 379 22.57 0.50 14.09
CA GLN A 379 22.28 -0.89 13.72
C GLN A 379 22.74 -1.81 14.86
N ILE A 380 21.91 -2.78 15.21
CA ILE A 380 22.23 -3.82 16.19
C ILE A 380 22.26 -5.16 15.47
N TYR A 381 23.43 -5.80 15.36
CA TYR A 381 23.55 -7.13 14.76
C TYR A 381 22.97 -8.19 15.69
N ILE A 382 22.18 -9.12 15.14
CA ILE A 382 21.56 -10.20 15.92
C ILE A 382 22.37 -11.48 15.69
N MET A 383 23.13 -11.90 16.70
CA MET A 383 24.01 -13.05 16.59
C MET A 383 23.26 -14.37 16.77
N SER A 384 23.73 -15.39 16.07
CA SER A 384 23.38 -16.80 16.22
C SER A 384 24.54 -17.60 16.81
N SER A 385 24.29 -18.84 17.26
CA SER A 385 25.35 -19.75 17.69
C SER A 385 26.38 -19.99 16.58
N LYS A 386 25.95 -20.02 15.31
CA LYS A 386 26.83 -20.17 14.15
C LYS A 386 27.75 -18.97 13.96
N ASP A 387 27.27 -17.75 14.23
CA ASP A 387 28.14 -16.55 14.18
C ASP A 387 29.25 -16.65 15.23
N TRP A 388 28.91 -17.12 16.44
CA TRP A 388 29.90 -17.37 17.48
C TRP A 388 30.89 -18.48 17.11
N GLU A 389 30.43 -19.60 16.56
CA GLU A 389 31.29 -20.68 16.06
C GLU A 389 32.31 -20.15 15.04
N ASN A 390 31.84 -19.35 14.08
CA ASN A 390 32.71 -18.74 13.07
C ASN A 390 33.73 -17.78 13.67
N ILE A 391 33.32 -16.92 14.61
CA ILE A 391 34.23 -15.98 15.28
C ILE A 391 35.32 -16.75 16.04
N PHE A 392 34.94 -17.74 16.85
CA PHE A 392 35.92 -18.49 17.64
C PHE A 392 36.83 -19.37 16.76
N ALA A 393 36.30 -19.99 15.70
CA ALA A 393 37.12 -20.74 14.74
C ALA A 393 38.14 -19.83 14.03
N ASN A 394 37.74 -18.61 13.65
CA ASN A 394 38.65 -17.64 13.03
C ASN A 394 39.75 -17.18 14.01
N LEU A 395 39.39 -16.91 15.27
CA LEU A 395 40.35 -16.54 16.31
C LEU A 395 41.35 -17.67 16.60
N GLU A 396 40.86 -18.91 16.70
CA GLU A 396 41.70 -20.10 16.86
C GLU A 396 42.65 -20.29 15.67
N GLY A 397 42.15 -20.09 14.43
CA GLY A 397 42.96 -20.11 13.22
C GLY A 397 44.04 -19.02 13.16
N GLN A 398 43.83 -17.90 13.85
CA GLN A 398 44.81 -16.81 13.99
C GLN A 398 45.77 -17.00 15.19
N GLY A 399 45.65 -18.11 15.94
CA GLY A 399 46.48 -18.40 17.10
C GLY A 399 46.15 -17.59 18.35
N VAL A 400 44.95 -16.99 18.42
CA VAL A 400 44.48 -16.25 19.60
C VAL A 400 44.17 -17.24 20.74
N PRO A 401 44.62 -16.99 21.98
CA PRO A 401 44.38 -17.90 23.11
C PRO A 401 42.90 -18.16 23.35
N ALA A 402 42.54 -19.41 23.68
CA ALA A 402 41.16 -19.85 23.83
C ALA A 402 40.40 -19.13 24.96
N GLU A 403 41.10 -18.58 25.94
CA GLU A 403 40.52 -17.82 27.05
C GLU A 403 40.03 -16.43 26.63
N THR A 404 40.51 -15.91 25.49
CA THR A 404 40.11 -14.62 24.95
C THR A 404 38.60 -14.63 24.64
N PHE A 405 37.89 -13.59 25.07
CA PHE A 405 36.42 -13.48 24.94
C PHE A 405 35.63 -14.60 25.64
N GLY A 406 36.20 -15.23 26.68
CA GLY A 406 35.59 -16.36 27.40
C GLY A 406 34.17 -16.11 27.92
N GLU A 407 33.81 -14.86 28.25
CA GLU A 407 32.48 -14.47 28.68
C GLU A 407 31.39 -14.62 27.59
N PHE A 408 31.78 -14.62 26.32
CA PHE A 408 30.89 -14.80 25.17
C PHE A 408 30.79 -16.26 24.72
N ARG A 409 31.76 -17.13 25.07
CA ARG A 409 31.75 -18.55 24.68
C ARG A 409 30.50 -19.30 25.14
N LYS A 410 29.85 -18.87 26.22
CA LYS A 410 28.57 -19.44 26.67
C LYS A 410 27.48 -19.39 25.59
N TYR A 411 27.50 -18.40 24.69
CA TYR A 411 26.51 -18.24 23.62
C TYR A 411 26.68 -19.22 22.44
N LEU A 412 27.70 -20.10 22.49
CA LEU A 412 27.75 -21.31 21.67
C LEU A 412 26.62 -22.28 22.01
N THR A 413 26.13 -22.25 23.26
CA THR A 413 25.09 -23.17 23.76
C THR A 413 23.86 -22.45 24.29
N VAL A 414 24.03 -21.24 24.84
CA VAL A 414 22.92 -20.38 25.27
C VAL A 414 22.41 -19.60 24.06
N ASP A 415 21.20 -19.93 23.61
CA ASP A 415 20.58 -19.36 22.41
C ASP A 415 19.43 -18.38 22.71
N SER A 416 19.19 -18.08 23.99
CA SER A 416 18.11 -17.21 24.44
C SER A 416 18.48 -16.35 25.65
N MET A 417 17.81 -15.22 25.81
CA MET A 417 17.89 -14.37 26.99
C MET A 417 16.58 -13.62 27.22
N THR A 418 16.33 -13.13 28.42
CA THR A 418 15.17 -12.26 28.67
C THR A 418 15.33 -10.91 27.95
N MET A 419 14.23 -10.28 27.57
CA MET A 419 14.27 -8.94 26.95
C MET A 419 14.97 -7.90 27.86
N LYS A 420 14.85 -8.06 29.19
CA LYS A 420 15.55 -7.23 30.16
C LYS A 420 17.07 -7.45 30.15
N GLU A 421 17.52 -8.69 30.03
CA GLU A 421 18.95 -8.99 29.84
C GLU A 421 19.48 -8.45 28.52
N ALA A 422 18.70 -8.53 27.44
CA ALA A 422 19.06 -7.97 26.14
C ALA A 422 19.28 -6.44 26.22
N VAL A 423 18.35 -5.70 26.83
CA VAL A 423 18.52 -4.25 27.04
C VAL A 423 19.73 -3.93 27.92
N ASN A 424 19.96 -4.70 28.98
CA ASN A 424 21.14 -4.52 29.84
C ASN A 424 22.44 -4.82 29.09
N PHE A 425 22.46 -5.86 28.24
CA PHE A 425 23.59 -6.21 27.38
C PHE A 425 23.93 -5.06 26.42
N LEU A 426 22.93 -4.44 25.80
CA LEU A 426 23.13 -3.32 24.89
C LEU A 426 23.75 -2.11 25.59
N LYS A 427 23.38 -1.87 26.85
CA LYS A 427 23.92 -0.78 27.69
C LYS A 427 25.30 -1.07 28.28
N MET A 428 25.72 -2.33 28.30
CA MET A 428 27.04 -2.74 28.78
C MET A 428 28.16 -2.19 27.89
N LYS A 429 29.20 -1.66 28.53
CA LYS A 429 30.47 -1.22 27.91
C LYS A 429 31.59 -2.16 28.37
N SER A 430 32.40 -2.63 27.42
CA SER A 430 33.48 -3.59 27.67
C SER A 430 34.41 -3.59 26.47
N ASP A 431 35.71 -3.53 26.70
CA ASP A 431 36.74 -3.59 25.64
C ASP A 431 36.55 -4.84 24.76
N ASN A 432 36.27 -5.99 25.37
CA ASN A 432 36.01 -7.24 24.65
C ASN A 432 34.78 -7.15 23.73
N LYS A 433 33.73 -6.44 24.15
CA LYS A 433 32.54 -6.21 23.32
C LYS A 433 32.86 -5.29 22.14
N ASP A 434 33.69 -4.27 22.38
CA ASP A 434 34.12 -3.33 21.35
C ASP A 434 35.00 -4.04 20.29
N GLU A 435 35.88 -4.96 20.70
CA GLU A 435 36.64 -5.82 19.78
C GLU A 435 35.73 -6.71 18.92
N ILE A 436 34.70 -7.33 19.49
CA ILE A 436 33.70 -8.07 18.70
C ILE A 436 32.97 -7.15 17.71
N LEU A 437 32.62 -5.93 18.12
CA LEU A 437 31.98 -4.96 17.22
C LEU A 437 32.89 -4.57 16.06
N LYS A 438 34.20 -4.39 16.30
CA LYS A 438 35.19 -4.12 15.25
C LYS A 438 35.32 -5.31 14.29
N MET A 439 35.25 -6.54 14.79
CA MET A 439 35.23 -7.73 13.93
C MET A 439 33.98 -7.79 13.03
N ILE A 440 32.83 -7.33 13.52
CA ILE A 440 31.56 -7.34 12.76
C ILE A 440 31.47 -6.16 11.78
N PHE A 441 31.82 -4.95 12.22
CA PHE A 441 31.52 -3.70 11.50
C PHE A 441 32.74 -2.92 11.01
N GLY A 442 33.96 -3.33 11.41
CA GLY A 442 35.22 -2.65 11.13
C GLY A 442 35.58 -1.57 12.16
N GLU A 443 36.87 -1.24 12.21
CA GLU A 443 37.49 -0.28 13.15
C GLU A 443 36.89 1.14 13.06
N ASP A 444 36.56 1.61 11.86
CA ASP A 444 36.22 3.03 11.66
C ASP A 444 34.80 3.41 12.12
N ARG A 445 33.92 2.42 12.40
CA ARG A 445 32.49 2.67 12.58
C ARG A 445 31.84 1.92 13.75
N TYR A 446 32.58 1.07 14.47
CA TYR A 446 32.02 0.18 15.50
C TYR A 446 31.22 0.92 16.59
N GLU A 447 31.61 2.14 16.97
CA GLU A 447 30.97 2.93 18.03
C GLU A 447 29.49 3.27 17.74
N LYS A 448 29.09 3.29 16.47
CA LYS A 448 27.71 3.57 16.04
C LYS A 448 26.79 2.36 16.17
N PHE A 449 27.37 1.17 16.30
CA PHE A 449 26.69 -0.11 16.19
C PHE A 449 26.70 -0.87 17.51
N ASN A 450 25.91 -1.94 17.57
CA ASN A 450 25.89 -2.85 18.71
C ASN A 450 25.58 -4.27 18.22
N PHE A 451 25.57 -5.22 19.14
CA PHE A 451 25.04 -6.55 18.86
C PHE A 451 24.23 -7.10 20.03
N LEU A 452 23.34 -8.04 19.74
CA LEU A 452 22.75 -8.93 20.73
C LEU A 452 23.32 -10.33 20.52
N PRO A 453 23.72 -11.03 21.59
CA PRO A 453 24.48 -12.27 21.48
C PRO A 453 23.63 -13.48 21.07
N VAL A 454 22.30 -13.31 21.02
CA VAL A 454 21.31 -14.34 20.71
C VAL A 454 20.17 -13.73 19.90
N ASN A 455 19.38 -14.57 19.23
CA ASN A 455 18.21 -14.17 18.47
C ASN A 455 16.87 -14.56 19.12
N LYS A 456 16.87 -15.26 20.25
CA LYS A 456 15.65 -15.59 21.01
C LYS A 456 15.52 -14.74 22.26
N PHE A 457 14.39 -14.04 22.38
CA PHE A 457 14.09 -13.15 23.50
C PHE A 457 12.88 -13.62 24.28
N ILE A 458 13.01 -13.66 25.61
CA ILE A 458 11.96 -14.11 26.52
C ILE A 458 11.29 -12.91 27.20
N LEU A 459 9.98 -12.81 27.07
CA LEU A 459 9.12 -11.87 27.79
C LEU A 459 8.36 -12.62 28.90
N PRO A 460 8.75 -12.47 30.17
CA PRO A 460 8.03 -13.08 31.29
C PRO A 460 6.58 -12.58 31.39
N VAL A 461 5.65 -13.46 31.76
CA VAL A 461 4.23 -13.12 31.93
C VAL A 461 3.89 -12.99 33.41
N ASN A 462 3.38 -11.82 33.79
CA ASN A 462 2.76 -11.61 35.09
C ASN A 462 1.23 -11.77 34.97
N LYS A 463 0.73 -13.00 35.15
CA LYS A 463 -0.69 -13.34 34.99
C LYS A 463 -1.60 -12.54 35.94
N GLN A 464 -1.15 -12.29 37.17
CA GLN A 464 -1.90 -11.51 38.14
C GLN A 464 -2.09 -10.07 37.67
N ASN A 465 -1.00 -9.41 37.25
CA ASN A 465 -1.08 -8.06 36.69
C ASN A 465 -1.92 -8.03 35.42
N ALA A 466 -1.78 -9.03 34.53
CA ALA A 466 -2.55 -9.11 33.29
C ALA A 466 -4.07 -9.18 33.54
N ILE A 467 -4.51 -9.91 34.58
CA ILE A 467 -5.92 -9.97 35.00
C ILE A 467 -6.34 -8.63 35.62
N GLN A 468 -5.54 -8.06 36.53
CA GLN A 468 -5.85 -6.79 37.19
C GLN A 468 -5.95 -5.61 36.22
N ALA A 469 -5.11 -5.58 35.19
CA ALA A 469 -5.11 -4.57 34.14
C ALA A 469 -6.17 -4.81 33.05
N GLY A 470 -6.93 -5.91 33.12
CA GLY A 470 -7.95 -6.28 32.15
C GLY A 470 -7.41 -6.73 30.79
N ILE A 471 -6.13 -7.11 30.71
CA ILE A 471 -5.50 -7.66 29.48
C ILE A 471 -6.16 -9.01 29.14
N ILE A 472 -6.37 -9.86 30.16
CA ILE A 472 -7.12 -11.11 30.04
C ILE A 472 -8.19 -11.21 31.12
N LYS A 473 -9.22 -12.03 30.88
CA LYS A 473 -10.25 -12.34 31.88
C LYS A 473 -9.71 -13.40 32.85
N ALA A 474 -10.19 -13.41 34.09
CA ALA A 474 -9.78 -14.40 35.10
C ALA A 474 -10.00 -15.86 34.64
N LYS A 475 -11.08 -16.12 33.89
CA LYS A 475 -11.37 -17.45 33.29
C LYS A 475 -10.33 -17.91 32.27
N ASP A 476 -9.60 -16.97 31.66
CA ASP A 476 -8.60 -17.25 30.62
C ASP A 476 -7.21 -17.45 31.22
N ALA A 477 -7.03 -17.27 32.54
CA ALA A 477 -5.74 -17.35 33.21
C ALA A 477 -5.05 -18.72 33.04
N ALA A 478 -5.83 -19.79 32.91
CA ALA A 478 -5.33 -21.15 32.68
C ALA A 478 -4.77 -21.34 31.25
N GLN A 479 -5.19 -20.52 30.29
CA GLN A 479 -4.67 -20.54 28.91
C GLN A 479 -3.43 -19.66 28.75
N ALA A 480 -3.13 -18.82 29.74
CA ALA A 480 -2.00 -17.91 29.67
C ALA A 480 -0.67 -18.66 29.87
N VAL A 481 0.31 -18.40 29.01
CA VAL A 481 1.67 -18.91 29.14
C VAL A 481 2.40 -18.20 30.30
N ASP A 482 3.46 -18.82 30.84
CA ASP A 482 4.28 -18.20 31.89
C ASP A 482 5.34 -17.24 31.32
N ALA A 483 5.72 -17.43 30.05
CA ALA A 483 6.61 -16.54 29.31
C ALA A 483 6.32 -16.66 27.82
N ILE A 484 6.53 -15.57 27.07
CA ILE A 484 6.48 -15.53 25.61
C ILE A 484 7.91 -15.58 25.09
N THR A 485 8.22 -16.58 24.26
CA THR A 485 9.53 -16.67 23.58
C THR A 485 9.39 -16.18 22.15
N VAL A 486 10.17 -15.16 21.80
CA VAL A 486 10.22 -14.54 20.48
C VAL A 486 11.52 -14.94 19.80
N THR A 487 11.43 -15.51 18.60
CA THR A 487 12.60 -15.66 17.72
C THR A 487 12.63 -14.48 16.76
N TYR A 488 13.60 -13.58 16.93
CA TYR A 488 13.80 -12.44 16.05
C TYR A 488 14.43 -12.92 14.73
N LYS A 489 13.75 -12.67 13.61
CA LYS A 489 14.15 -13.24 12.30
C LYS A 489 15.11 -12.34 11.51
N GLY A 490 15.13 -11.04 11.77
CA GLY A 490 16.07 -10.13 11.13
C GLY A 490 17.51 -10.33 11.63
N SER A 491 18.49 -10.22 10.73
CA SER A 491 19.92 -10.19 11.11
C SER A 491 20.34 -8.86 11.73
N SER A 492 19.47 -7.84 11.65
CA SER A 492 19.72 -6.52 12.21
C SER A 492 18.45 -5.93 12.82
N MET A 493 18.64 -5.20 13.91
CA MET A 493 17.62 -4.45 14.63
C MET A 493 17.96 -2.97 14.60
N PHE A 494 16.95 -2.14 14.30
CA PHE A 494 17.05 -0.68 14.24
C PHE A 494 16.32 -0.01 15.41
N LYS A 495 16.43 1.32 15.50
CA LYS A 495 15.93 2.13 16.63
C LYS A 495 14.45 1.90 17.00
N ASN A 496 13.60 1.68 16.01
CA ASN A 496 12.18 1.34 16.21
C ASN A 496 12.01 0.04 17.02
N ASN A 497 12.69 -1.04 16.62
CA ASN A 497 12.65 -2.31 17.34
C ASN A 497 13.47 -2.30 18.63
N LEU A 498 14.54 -1.51 18.72
CA LEU A 498 15.24 -1.25 19.98
C LEU A 498 14.29 -0.60 21.01
N ALA A 499 13.52 0.40 20.60
CA ALA A 499 12.54 1.06 21.46
C ALA A 499 11.42 0.09 21.87
N LEU A 500 10.90 -0.72 20.94
CA LEU A 500 9.89 -1.74 21.25
C LEU A 500 10.44 -2.82 22.20
N LEU A 501 11.68 -3.28 22.00
CA LEU A 501 12.37 -4.19 22.91
C LEU A 501 12.48 -3.61 24.33
N ASP A 502 12.87 -2.34 24.48
CA ASP A 502 12.98 -1.70 25.80
C ASP A 502 11.61 -1.51 26.47
N ILE A 503 10.56 -1.21 25.70
CA ILE A 503 9.18 -1.16 26.18
C ILE A 503 8.75 -2.52 26.72
N LEU A 504 8.98 -3.59 25.97
CA LEU A 504 8.62 -4.95 26.36
C LEU A 504 9.47 -5.46 27.54
N ALA A 505 10.76 -5.11 27.60
CA ALA A 505 11.65 -5.44 28.71
C ALA A 505 11.19 -4.85 30.06
N HIS A 506 10.41 -3.76 30.02
CA HIS A 506 9.85 -3.08 31.18
C HIS A 506 8.32 -3.20 31.26
N PHE A 507 7.74 -4.14 30.51
CA PHE A 507 6.32 -4.42 30.45
C PHE A 507 5.91 -5.43 31.52
N ASP A 508 5.57 -4.95 32.71
CA ASP A 508 5.09 -5.79 33.83
C ASP A 508 3.57 -6.11 33.75
N TRP A 509 2.98 -6.14 32.54
CA TRP A 509 1.56 -6.47 32.30
C TRP A 509 0.54 -5.61 33.07
N LYS A 510 0.93 -4.41 33.53
CA LYS A 510 0.06 -3.45 34.25
C LYS A 510 -0.71 -2.50 33.33
N ARG A 511 -0.40 -2.52 32.04
CA ARG A 511 -0.90 -1.59 31.02
C ARG A 511 -1.18 -2.38 29.75
N ASN A 512 -2.18 -2.01 28.97
CA ASN A 512 -2.44 -2.69 27.70
C ASN A 512 -1.49 -2.16 26.61
N ILE A 513 -0.96 -3.04 25.77
CA ILE A 513 -0.27 -2.69 24.52
C ILE A 513 -1.13 -3.22 23.37
N SER A 514 -1.48 -2.33 22.44
CA SER A 514 -2.21 -2.66 21.22
C SER A 514 -1.45 -2.14 20.00
N PHE A 515 -1.63 -2.81 18.88
CA PHE A 515 -1.07 -2.47 17.58
C PHE A 515 -2.23 -2.20 16.62
N SER A 516 -2.23 -1.07 15.94
CA SER A 516 -3.21 -0.80 14.89
C SER A 516 -3.16 -1.86 13.80
N SER A 517 -4.31 -2.19 13.23
CA SER A 517 -4.39 -3.10 12.08
C SER A 517 -3.58 -2.62 10.88
N GLY A 518 -3.21 -1.33 10.83
CA GLY A 518 -2.41 -0.75 9.75
C GLY A 518 -0.98 -1.26 9.64
N GLY A 519 -0.42 -1.91 10.68
CA GLY A 519 0.99 -2.37 10.67
C GLY A 519 1.21 -3.85 10.91
N VAL A 520 0.16 -4.65 11.11
CA VAL A 520 0.32 -6.08 11.45
C VAL A 520 0.71 -6.97 10.27
N TYR A 521 0.80 -6.42 9.07
CA TYR A 521 1.14 -7.14 7.84
C TYR A 521 2.60 -7.62 7.80
N ASP A 522 3.48 -7.03 8.61
CA ASP A 522 4.87 -7.45 8.76
C ASP A 522 5.12 -7.91 10.20
N PRO A 523 5.51 -9.17 10.44
CA PRO A 523 5.86 -9.64 11.77
C PRO A 523 6.93 -8.80 12.49
N ASP A 524 7.84 -8.15 11.77
CA ASP A 524 8.86 -7.27 12.36
C ASP A 524 8.24 -6.07 13.10
N ASN A 525 7.18 -5.49 12.55
CA ASN A 525 6.42 -4.38 13.15
C ASN A 525 5.80 -4.71 14.52
N LEU A 526 5.71 -6.01 14.84
CA LEU A 526 5.15 -6.57 16.07
C LEU A 526 6.19 -7.19 16.97
N PHE A 527 7.49 -7.03 16.65
CA PHE A 527 8.56 -7.77 17.31
C PHE A 527 8.31 -9.29 17.28
N TYR A 528 7.72 -9.79 16.19
CA TYR A 528 7.33 -11.19 15.97
C TYR A 528 6.36 -11.77 17.03
N LEU A 529 5.52 -10.93 17.65
CA LEU A 529 4.52 -11.33 18.65
C LEU A 529 3.17 -11.77 18.04
N SER A 530 3.11 -12.01 16.73
CA SER A 530 1.90 -12.34 15.96
C SER A 530 0.96 -13.36 16.62
N ASN A 531 1.52 -14.41 17.23
CA ASN A 531 0.73 -15.50 17.86
C ASN A 531 0.17 -15.14 19.24
N TYR A 532 0.46 -13.96 19.78
CA TYR A 532 0.08 -13.55 21.14
C TYR A 532 -0.83 -12.32 21.10
N LEU A 533 -1.68 -12.24 20.07
CA LEU A 533 -2.57 -11.11 19.84
C LEU A 533 -4.02 -11.50 20.04
N GLN A 534 -4.82 -10.56 20.52
CA GLN A 534 -6.27 -10.59 20.48
C GLN A 534 -6.77 -9.52 19.52
N PHE A 535 -7.64 -9.89 18.59
CA PHE A 535 -8.27 -8.96 17.67
C PHE A 535 -9.42 -8.21 18.35
N ASP A 536 -9.21 -6.91 18.53
CA ASP A 536 -10.18 -5.98 19.13
C ASP A 536 -10.70 -5.00 18.06
N GLY A 537 -10.72 -5.42 16.79
CA GLY A 537 -11.27 -4.64 15.67
C GLY A 537 -10.20 -3.85 14.92
N PHE A 538 -10.19 -2.51 15.01
CA PHE A 538 -9.13 -1.68 14.39
C PHE A 538 -7.75 -1.80 15.08
N SER A 539 -7.64 -2.66 16.10
CA SER A 539 -6.39 -2.94 16.77
C SER A 539 -6.27 -4.39 17.23
N TYR A 540 -5.03 -4.80 17.45
CA TYR A 540 -4.62 -6.09 17.98
C TYR A 540 -3.94 -5.89 19.32
N ARG A 541 -4.50 -6.42 20.39
CA ARG A 541 -3.97 -6.29 21.74
C ARG A 541 -3.04 -7.45 22.08
N LEU A 542 -1.88 -7.14 22.66
CA LEU A 542 -0.96 -8.15 23.19
C LEU A 542 -1.58 -8.86 24.40
N VAL A 543 -1.70 -10.19 24.31
CA VAL A 543 -2.23 -11.08 25.36
C VAL A 543 -1.29 -12.27 25.56
N PRO A 544 -1.16 -12.84 26.77
CA PRO A 544 -0.26 -13.95 27.03
C PRO A 544 -0.86 -15.31 26.64
N ILE A 545 -1.68 -15.37 25.59
CA ILE A 545 -2.39 -16.58 25.18
C ILE A 545 -2.00 -16.87 23.74
N GLU A 546 -1.39 -18.02 23.52
CA GLU A 546 -0.95 -18.42 22.19
C GLU A 546 -2.16 -18.74 21.31
N THR A 547 -2.22 -18.10 20.15
CA THR A 547 -3.20 -18.35 19.10
C THR A 547 -2.47 -18.24 17.77
N LYS A 548 -2.27 -19.38 17.13
CA LYS A 548 -1.63 -19.43 15.81
C LYS A 548 -2.50 -18.72 14.79
N GLU A 549 -1.86 -18.06 13.84
CA GLU A 549 -2.51 -17.57 12.62
C GLU A 549 -3.28 -18.71 11.95
N SER A 550 -4.50 -18.44 11.50
CA SER A 550 -5.31 -19.44 10.78
C SER A 550 -4.69 -19.77 9.43
N GLU A 551 -5.10 -20.89 8.82
CA GLU A 551 -4.68 -21.24 7.45
C GLU A 551 -5.09 -20.14 6.44
N ASP A 552 -6.18 -19.42 6.73
CA ASP A 552 -6.70 -18.30 5.93
C ASP A 552 -6.00 -16.97 6.23
N GLY A 553 -4.97 -16.96 7.09
CA GLY A 553 -4.18 -15.77 7.44
C GLY A 553 -4.82 -14.86 8.51
N GLU A 554 -5.84 -15.33 9.23
CA GLU A 554 -6.41 -14.53 10.33
C GLU A 554 -5.50 -14.53 11.55
N LEU A 555 -5.10 -13.32 11.96
CA LEU A 555 -4.27 -13.09 13.12
C LEU A 555 -5.09 -12.92 14.40
N GLY A 556 -4.58 -13.48 15.49
CA GLY A 556 -5.03 -13.24 16.86
C GLY A 556 -6.39 -13.86 17.23
N ARG A 557 -6.55 -14.17 18.51
CA ARG A 557 -7.83 -14.69 19.05
C ARG A 557 -8.93 -13.65 19.02
N VAL A 558 -10.18 -14.11 19.03
CA VAL A 558 -11.37 -13.25 19.13
C VAL A 558 -12.12 -13.54 20.43
N ASP A 559 -12.35 -12.52 21.25
CA ASP A 559 -13.31 -12.59 22.35
C ASP A 559 -14.68 -12.11 21.84
N ALA A 560 -15.60 -13.06 21.63
CA ALA A 560 -16.90 -12.81 21.00
C ALA A 560 -17.68 -11.66 21.65
N ASP A 561 -17.74 -11.63 22.99
CA ASP A 561 -18.50 -10.62 23.72
C ASP A 561 -17.82 -9.25 23.67
N ALA A 562 -16.49 -9.22 23.78
CA ALA A 562 -15.74 -7.96 23.71
C ALA A 562 -15.84 -7.34 22.31
N LEU A 563 -15.59 -8.14 21.26
CA LEU A 563 -15.61 -7.65 19.89
C LEU A 563 -17.02 -7.22 19.45
N TYR A 564 -18.08 -7.94 19.87
CA TYR A 564 -19.47 -7.51 19.68
C TYR A 564 -19.71 -6.09 20.23
N ASN A 565 -19.27 -5.84 21.46
CA ASN A 565 -19.45 -4.53 22.11
C ASN A 565 -18.62 -3.43 21.44
N ILE A 566 -17.40 -3.76 21.00
CA ILE A 566 -16.54 -2.83 20.25
C ILE A 566 -17.21 -2.43 18.93
N VAL A 567 -17.66 -3.40 18.12
CA VAL A 567 -18.32 -3.15 16.83
C VAL A 567 -19.63 -2.38 17.01
N LYS A 568 -20.41 -2.67 18.05
CA LYS A 568 -21.61 -1.89 18.41
C LYS A 568 -21.30 -0.44 18.77
N GLY A 569 -20.10 -0.18 19.31
CA GLY A 569 -19.62 1.15 19.67
C GLY A 569 -18.98 1.92 18.53
N TYR A 570 -18.86 1.33 17.33
CA TYR A 570 -18.29 2.00 16.17
C TYR A 570 -19.15 3.16 15.68
N ARG A 571 -18.46 4.17 15.17
CA ARG A 571 -19.02 5.14 14.22
C ARG A 571 -18.55 4.74 12.83
N TRP A 572 -19.40 4.86 11.82
CA TRP A 572 -19.24 4.17 10.54
C TRP A 572 -18.90 5.10 9.37
N GLY A 573 -18.38 6.29 9.65
CA GLY A 573 -17.88 7.20 8.62
C GLY A 573 -18.95 7.89 7.77
N ASN A 574 -20.23 7.53 7.96
CA ASN A 574 -21.41 7.92 7.18
C ASN A 574 -21.46 7.35 5.74
N PHE A 575 -20.84 6.19 5.50
CA PHE A 575 -20.90 5.52 4.19
C PHE A 575 -22.33 5.17 3.74
N LYS A 576 -23.29 5.05 4.64
CA LYS A 576 -24.70 4.81 4.28
C LYS A 576 -25.36 5.92 3.47
N ASP A 577 -24.86 7.15 3.54
CA ASP A 577 -25.33 8.22 2.66
C ASP A 577 -24.60 8.14 1.32
N LEU A 578 -25.26 7.50 0.36
CA LEU A 578 -24.71 7.26 -0.97
C LEU A 578 -24.45 8.55 -1.77
N LYS A 579 -24.91 9.72 -1.30
CA LYS A 579 -24.62 11.01 -1.94
C LYS A 579 -23.29 11.61 -1.51
N VAL A 580 -22.73 11.15 -0.39
CA VAL A 580 -21.43 11.64 0.10
C VAL A 580 -20.31 11.01 -0.72
N HIS A 581 -19.41 11.85 -1.19
CA HIS A 581 -18.25 11.43 -1.95
C HIS A 581 -17.09 11.08 -1.01
N TYR A 582 -16.43 9.96 -1.27
CA TYR A 582 -15.25 9.50 -0.53
C TYR A 582 -14.16 9.13 -1.52
N ASP A 583 -12.94 9.58 -1.25
CA ASP A 583 -11.75 9.19 -2.00
C ASP A 583 -11.35 7.72 -1.75
N GLU A 584 -10.45 7.18 -2.58
CA GLU A 584 -9.98 5.80 -2.47
C GLU A 584 -9.38 5.47 -1.09
N THR A 585 -8.68 6.41 -0.45
CA THR A 585 -8.06 6.19 0.85
C THR A 585 -9.10 6.02 1.95
N ALA A 586 -10.13 6.88 1.97
CA ALA A 586 -11.24 6.75 2.89
C ALA A 586 -12.02 5.44 2.69
N MET A 587 -12.19 5.00 1.43
CA MET A 587 -12.86 3.73 1.12
C MET A 587 -12.05 2.50 1.54
N GLN A 588 -10.72 2.54 1.53
CA GLN A 588 -9.90 1.41 1.98
C GLN A 588 -10.14 1.04 3.45
N ASN A 589 -10.51 2.00 4.30
CA ASN A 589 -10.83 1.76 5.72
C ASN A 589 -12.08 0.89 5.93
N ILE A 590 -12.94 0.73 4.91
CA ILE A 590 -14.14 -0.13 4.96
C ILE A 590 -13.79 -1.59 5.29
N VAL A 591 -12.62 -2.06 4.84
CA VAL A 591 -12.17 -3.44 5.08
C VAL A 591 -12.14 -3.74 6.59
N GLY A 592 -11.60 -2.82 7.40
CA GLY A 592 -11.51 -3.00 8.86
C GLY A 592 -12.89 -3.07 9.54
N TYR A 593 -13.85 -2.26 9.09
CA TYR A 593 -15.24 -2.31 9.58
C TYR A 593 -15.91 -3.66 9.29
N ARG A 594 -15.86 -4.10 8.02
CA ARG A 594 -16.49 -5.36 7.58
C ARG A 594 -15.81 -6.59 8.18
N SER A 595 -14.49 -6.60 8.26
CA SER A 595 -13.72 -7.67 8.90
C SER A 595 -14.06 -7.75 10.40
N SER A 596 -14.11 -6.61 11.11
CA SER A 596 -14.51 -6.57 12.53
C SER A 596 -15.90 -7.19 12.75
N ALA A 597 -16.89 -6.81 11.93
CA ALA A 597 -18.24 -7.34 12.01
C ALA A 597 -18.31 -8.84 11.68
N SER A 598 -17.59 -9.28 10.65
CA SER A 598 -17.51 -10.70 10.25
C SER A 598 -16.89 -11.57 11.35
N ARG A 599 -15.73 -11.18 11.89
CA ARG A 599 -15.03 -11.94 12.93
C ARG A 599 -15.83 -11.96 14.24
N ALA A 600 -16.53 -10.87 14.57
CA ALA A 600 -17.50 -10.87 15.67
C ALA A 600 -18.64 -11.86 15.43
N ALA A 601 -19.21 -11.86 14.22
CA ALA A 601 -20.30 -12.75 13.85
C ALA A 601 -19.90 -14.21 13.89
N GLU A 602 -18.72 -14.57 13.38
CA GLU A 602 -18.19 -15.94 13.50
C GLU A 602 -18.08 -16.35 14.96
N ALA A 603 -17.37 -15.57 15.79
CA ALA A 603 -17.13 -15.93 17.18
C ALA A 603 -18.44 -16.07 17.98
N LEU A 604 -19.43 -15.21 17.71
CA LEU A 604 -20.77 -15.29 18.30
C LEU A 604 -21.53 -16.53 17.79
N ALA A 605 -21.47 -16.83 16.50
CA ALA A 605 -22.14 -17.98 15.92
C ALA A 605 -21.57 -19.30 16.46
N MET A 606 -20.24 -19.40 16.61
CA MET A 606 -19.55 -20.54 17.22
C MET A 606 -19.89 -20.69 18.71
N LYS A 607 -20.16 -19.59 19.41
CA LYS A 607 -20.69 -19.58 20.78
C LYS A 607 -22.18 -19.96 20.86
N GLY A 608 -22.88 -20.09 19.73
CA GLY A 608 -24.32 -20.37 19.65
C GLY A 608 -25.23 -19.14 19.64
N GLU A 609 -24.66 -17.93 19.69
CA GLU A 609 -25.40 -16.66 19.74
C GLU A 609 -25.70 -16.10 18.33
N LYS A 610 -26.31 -16.91 17.46
CA LYS A 610 -26.54 -16.59 16.05
C LYS A 610 -27.32 -15.29 15.82
N ALA A 611 -28.25 -14.93 16.71
CA ALA A 611 -29.02 -13.69 16.60
C ALA A 611 -28.11 -12.44 16.67
N LYS A 612 -27.14 -12.43 17.60
CA LYS A 612 -26.15 -11.34 17.69
C LYS A 612 -25.17 -11.35 16.51
N ALA A 613 -24.82 -12.54 16.01
CA ALA A 613 -23.99 -12.65 14.82
C ALA A 613 -24.64 -11.97 13.60
N ILE A 614 -25.92 -12.26 13.36
CA ILE A 614 -26.70 -11.64 12.28
C ILE A 614 -26.82 -10.12 12.49
N GLU A 615 -27.01 -9.67 13.73
CA GLU A 615 -27.06 -8.23 14.06
C GLU A 615 -25.80 -7.49 13.60
N MET A 616 -24.61 -8.07 13.80
CA MET A 616 -23.34 -7.43 13.41
C MET A 616 -23.19 -7.31 11.88
N LEU A 617 -23.58 -8.35 11.16
CA LEU A 617 -23.52 -8.39 9.70
C LEU A 617 -24.54 -7.44 9.07
N ASP A 618 -25.75 -7.40 9.62
CA ASP A 618 -26.81 -6.48 9.19
C ASP A 618 -26.44 -5.02 9.49
N LEU A 619 -25.80 -4.77 10.63
CA LEU A 619 -25.26 -3.45 10.97
C LEU A 619 -24.23 -3.00 9.92
N ALA A 620 -23.23 -3.84 9.60
CA ALA A 620 -22.21 -3.51 8.60
C ALA A 620 -22.80 -3.31 7.20
N ALA A 621 -23.76 -4.14 6.79
CA ALA A 621 -24.42 -4.02 5.49
C ALA A 621 -25.27 -2.75 5.37
N ARG A 622 -25.91 -2.33 6.47
CA ARG A 622 -26.71 -1.09 6.52
C ARG A 622 -25.84 0.15 6.55
N GLU A 623 -24.75 0.13 7.32
CA GLU A 623 -23.85 1.29 7.46
C GLU A 623 -22.90 1.44 6.27
N ILE A 624 -22.60 0.35 5.55
CA ILE A 624 -21.73 0.35 4.36
C ILE A 624 -22.39 -0.44 3.21
N PRO A 625 -23.34 0.18 2.48
CA PRO A 625 -24.13 -0.50 1.47
C PRO A 625 -23.30 -1.00 0.28
N VAL A 626 -23.57 -2.23 -0.16
CA VAL A 626 -22.89 -2.87 -1.31
C VAL A 626 -23.16 -2.14 -2.63
N GLU A 627 -24.28 -1.43 -2.75
CA GLU A 627 -24.65 -0.68 -3.96
C GLU A 627 -23.55 0.29 -4.42
N LYS A 628 -22.90 0.97 -3.46
CA LYS A 628 -21.81 1.90 -3.74
C LYS A 628 -20.44 1.32 -3.40
N TYR A 629 -20.33 0.58 -2.30
CA TYR A 629 -19.05 0.07 -1.79
C TYR A 629 -18.88 -1.42 -2.08
N ASN A 630 -18.80 -1.74 -3.36
CA ASN A 630 -18.64 -3.10 -3.87
C ASN A 630 -17.15 -3.48 -3.99
N ASP A 631 -16.55 -3.88 -2.88
CA ASP A 631 -15.17 -4.42 -2.83
C ASP A 631 -15.22 -5.92 -2.46
N PRO A 632 -14.99 -6.83 -3.43
CA PRO A 632 -15.01 -8.28 -3.21
C PRO A 632 -14.13 -8.74 -2.05
N ARG A 633 -13.00 -8.07 -1.79
CA ARG A 633 -12.03 -8.45 -0.75
C ARG A 633 -12.59 -8.31 0.66
N SER A 634 -13.46 -7.32 0.89
CA SER A 634 -14.12 -7.09 2.19
C SER A 634 -15.48 -7.75 2.28
N LEU A 635 -16.16 -7.91 1.15
CA LEU A 635 -17.49 -8.52 1.09
C LEU A 635 -17.44 -10.05 1.15
N SER A 636 -16.31 -10.68 0.76
CA SER A 636 -16.06 -12.10 1.02
C SER A 636 -16.23 -12.45 2.51
N SER A 637 -15.68 -11.64 3.42
CA SER A 637 -15.85 -11.83 4.86
C SER A 637 -17.33 -11.74 5.27
N ILE A 638 -18.09 -10.80 4.70
CA ILE A 638 -19.53 -10.67 4.99
C ILE A 638 -20.34 -11.86 4.45
N VAL A 639 -19.99 -12.38 3.26
CA VAL A 639 -20.56 -13.61 2.70
C VAL A 639 -20.33 -14.77 3.66
N TYR A 640 -19.09 -14.99 4.06
CA TYR A 640 -18.69 -16.02 5.01
C TYR A 640 -19.49 -15.89 6.33
N GLY A 641 -19.51 -14.69 6.92
CA GLY A 641 -20.20 -14.42 8.18
C GLY A 641 -21.69 -14.75 8.11
N TYR A 642 -22.40 -14.39 7.03
CA TYR A 642 -23.83 -14.70 6.90
C TYR A 642 -24.08 -16.21 6.86
N ILE A 643 -23.28 -16.97 6.11
CA ILE A 643 -23.43 -18.43 6.02
C ILE A 643 -23.16 -19.07 7.39
N VAL A 644 -22.06 -18.71 8.05
CA VAL A 644 -21.70 -19.22 9.39
C VAL A 644 -22.78 -18.88 10.43
N ALA A 645 -23.37 -17.68 10.36
CA ALA A 645 -24.46 -17.26 11.24
C ALA A 645 -25.81 -17.94 10.94
N GLY A 646 -25.91 -18.74 9.88
CA GLY A 646 -27.12 -19.48 9.49
C GLY A 646 -28.04 -18.75 8.49
N GLN A 647 -27.59 -17.63 7.91
CA GLN A 647 -28.28 -16.87 6.86
C GLN A 647 -27.73 -17.21 5.47
N GLU A 648 -27.71 -18.50 5.15
CA GLU A 648 -27.08 -19.03 3.94
C GLU A 648 -27.56 -18.37 2.65
N GLN A 649 -28.89 -18.27 2.45
CA GLN A 649 -29.46 -17.70 1.22
C GLN A 649 -29.02 -16.25 1.01
N LYS A 650 -28.84 -15.49 2.10
CA LYS A 650 -28.37 -14.11 2.05
C LYS A 650 -26.90 -14.04 1.65
N GLY A 651 -26.06 -14.91 2.23
CA GLY A 651 -24.64 -15.03 1.87
C GLY A 651 -24.43 -15.46 0.43
N LEU A 652 -25.14 -16.50 -0.03
CA LEU A 652 -25.05 -17.00 -1.40
C LEU A 652 -25.53 -15.97 -2.43
N LYS A 653 -26.62 -15.25 -2.14
CA LYS A 653 -27.10 -14.18 -3.04
C LYS A 653 -26.02 -13.10 -3.24
N LEU A 654 -25.41 -12.64 -2.16
CA LEU A 654 -24.32 -11.67 -2.22
C LEU A 654 -23.11 -12.22 -2.99
N ALA A 655 -22.74 -13.48 -2.76
CA ALA A 655 -21.64 -14.13 -3.50
C ALA A 655 -21.88 -14.15 -5.01
N GLU A 656 -23.09 -14.49 -5.46
CA GLU A 656 -23.43 -14.51 -6.89
C GLU A 656 -23.40 -13.11 -7.53
N GLU A 657 -23.87 -12.08 -6.81
CA GLU A 657 -23.81 -10.69 -7.26
C GLU A 657 -22.35 -10.22 -7.44
N LEU A 658 -21.46 -10.58 -6.52
CA LEU A 658 -20.03 -10.27 -6.59
C LEU A 658 -19.34 -10.98 -7.76
N LYS A 659 -19.55 -12.30 -7.89
CA LYS A 659 -19.01 -13.10 -9.01
C LYS A 659 -19.42 -12.53 -10.37
N LYS A 660 -20.68 -12.13 -10.52
CA LYS A 660 -21.18 -11.50 -11.75
C LYS A 660 -20.48 -10.16 -12.04
N GLY A 661 -20.30 -9.32 -11.01
CA GLY A 661 -19.57 -8.06 -11.13
C GLY A 661 -18.12 -8.24 -11.56
N ILE A 662 -17.44 -9.23 -11.00
CA ILE A 662 -16.06 -9.59 -11.35
C ILE A 662 -15.96 -9.97 -12.83
N PHE A 663 -16.86 -10.82 -13.34
CA PHE A 663 -16.86 -11.17 -14.76
C PHE A 663 -17.19 -10.00 -15.67
N THR A 664 -18.12 -9.12 -15.28
CA THR A 664 -18.46 -7.92 -16.07
C THR A 664 -17.24 -7.00 -16.22
N GLU A 665 -16.49 -6.79 -15.13
CA GLU A 665 -15.27 -6.00 -15.18
C GLU A 665 -14.14 -6.69 -15.94
N TYR A 666 -13.98 -8.01 -15.78
CA TYR A 666 -13.00 -8.77 -16.54
C TYR A 666 -13.29 -8.71 -18.04
N ASP A 667 -14.54 -8.88 -18.44
CA ASP A 667 -14.98 -8.82 -19.83
C ASP A 667 -14.74 -7.42 -20.41
N TYR A 668 -15.01 -6.34 -19.64
CA TYR A 668 -14.61 -4.98 -20.02
C TYR A 668 -13.12 -4.87 -20.33
N TYR A 669 -12.25 -5.31 -19.42
CA TYR A 669 -10.81 -5.19 -19.65
C TYR A 669 -10.33 -6.02 -20.85
N THR A 670 -10.87 -7.22 -21.03
CA THR A 670 -10.51 -8.06 -22.18
C THR A 670 -10.99 -7.50 -23.52
N SER A 671 -12.00 -6.62 -23.52
CA SER A 671 -12.53 -5.92 -24.69
C SER A 671 -11.70 -4.73 -25.15
N LEU A 672 -10.83 -4.20 -24.28
CA LEU A 672 -9.96 -3.07 -24.59
C LEU A 672 -8.92 -3.40 -25.66
N SER A 673 -8.31 -2.38 -26.27
CA SER A 673 -7.22 -2.59 -27.21
C SER A 673 -5.99 -3.25 -26.54
N PRO A 674 -5.10 -3.93 -27.29
CA PRO A 674 -3.88 -4.50 -26.71
C PRO A 674 -2.99 -3.48 -25.97
N GLN A 675 -3.00 -2.22 -26.40
CA GLN A 675 -2.24 -1.15 -25.77
C GLN A 675 -2.84 -0.77 -24.40
N GLU A 676 -4.17 -0.60 -24.33
CA GLU A 676 -4.87 -0.30 -23.07
C GLU A 676 -4.80 -1.48 -22.08
N GLN A 677 -4.86 -2.72 -22.58
CA GLN A 677 -4.70 -3.92 -21.75
C GLN A 677 -3.33 -3.99 -21.05
N ARG A 678 -2.28 -3.37 -21.61
CA ARG A 678 -0.97 -3.29 -20.93
C ARG A 678 -1.06 -2.48 -19.64
N PHE A 679 -1.72 -1.34 -19.67
CA PHE A 679 -1.91 -0.48 -18.49
C PHE A 679 -2.95 -1.06 -17.52
N ALA A 680 -4.01 -1.71 -18.02
CA ALA A 680 -5.01 -2.38 -17.18
C ALA A 680 -4.58 -3.79 -16.69
N GLY A 681 -3.37 -4.24 -17.03
CA GLY A 681 -2.95 -5.63 -16.83
C GLY A 681 -2.94 -6.08 -15.37
N ARG A 682 -2.66 -5.16 -14.43
CA ARG A 682 -2.72 -5.45 -12.99
C ARG A 682 -4.16 -5.71 -12.53
N GLN A 683 -5.10 -4.85 -12.95
CA GLN A 683 -6.52 -4.98 -12.62
C GLN A 683 -7.12 -6.22 -13.27
N MET A 684 -6.70 -6.58 -14.48
CA MET A 684 -7.08 -7.83 -15.13
C MET A 684 -6.63 -9.06 -14.35
N ARG A 685 -5.34 -9.12 -13.95
CA ARG A 685 -4.75 -10.28 -13.25
C ARG A 685 -5.31 -10.48 -11.84
N THR A 686 -5.91 -9.45 -11.24
CA THR A 686 -6.50 -9.55 -9.89
C THR A 686 -7.93 -10.11 -9.89
N LYS A 687 -8.67 -10.06 -11.01
CA LYS A 687 -10.05 -10.59 -11.07
C LYS A 687 -10.17 -12.10 -10.75
N PRO A 688 -9.28 -12.98 -11.25
CA PRO A 688 -9.29 -14.40 -10.87
C PRO A 688 -9.12 -14.61 -9.36
N LEU A 689 -8.24 -13.86 -8.71
CA LEU A 689 -8.04 -13.90 -7.26
C LEU A 689 -9.28 -13.39 -6.52
N GLU A 690 -9.87 -12.27 -6.94
CA GLU A 690 -11.13 -11.78 -6.33
C GLU A 690 -12.25 -12.82 -6.46
N TYR A 691 -12.33 -13.53 -7.58
CA TYR A 691 -13.31 -14.59 -7.78
C TYR A 691 -13.08 -15.75 -6.81
N SER A 692 -11.82 -16.20 -6.66
CA SER A 692 -11.51 -17.28 -5.72
C SER A 692 -11.74 -16.87 -4.27
N LEU A 693 -11.51 -15.60 -3.89
CA LEU A 693 -11.84 -15.11 -2.54
C LEU A 693 -13.34 -15.25 -2.22
N ILE A 694 -14.22 -14.98 -3.19
CA ILE A 694 -15.67 -15.16 -2.98
C ILE A 694 -16.04 -16.64 -2.89
N VAL A 695 -15.43 -17.48 -3.73
CA VAL A 695 -15.69 -18.92 -3.71
C VAL A 695 -15.19 -19.55 -2.42
N GLY A 696 -13.95 -19.23 -2.02
CA GLY A 696 -13.31 -19.61 -0.75
C GLY A 696 -14.19 -19.24 0.44
N ALA A 697 -14.60 -17.98 0.55
CA ALA A 697 -15.48 -17.54 1.64
C ALA A 697 -16.77 -18.36 1.79
N VAL A 698 -17.35 -18.88 0.70
CA VAL A 698 -18.52 -19.76 0.76
C VAL A 698 -18.12 -21.19 1.15
N THR A 699 -17.06 -21.74 0.54
CA THR A 699 -16.59 -23.10 0.85
C THR A 699 -16.15 -23.21 2.31
N ASP A 700 -15.37 -22.24 2.78
CA ASP A 700 -14.81 -22.21 4.13
C ASP A 700 -15.94 -22.08 5.16
N ALA A 701 -16.97 -21.29 4.86
CA ALA A 701 -18.15 -21.17 5.72
C ALA A 701 -18.95 -22.49 5.81
N PHE A 702 -19.06 -23.24 4.70
CA PHE A 702 -19.69 -24.56 4.71
C PHE A 702 -18.84 -25.58 5.47
N GLU A 703 -17.52 -25.58 5.30
CA GLU A 703 -16.63 -26.45 6.07
C GLU A 703 -16.69 -26.14 7.56
N LYS A 704 -16.66 -24.84 7.93
CA LYS A 704 -16.77 -24.37 9.31
C LYS A 704 -18.07 -24.81 9.98
N THR A 705 -19.14 -24.96 9.20
CA THR A 705 -20.46 -25.43 9.69
C THR A 705 -20.67 -26.94 9.52
N GLY A 706 -19.62 -27.70 9.15
CA GLY A 706 -19.66 -29.16 9.01
C GLY A 706 -20.35 -29.66 7.74
N GLN A 707 -20.54 -28.80 6.73
CA GLN A 707 -21.24 -29.09 5.47
C GLN A 707 -20.28 -29.32 4.30
N ARG A 708 -19.30 -30.22 4.46
CA ARG A 708 -18.21 -30.42 3.50
C ARG A 708 -18.67 -30.80 2.08
N ASP A 709 -19.68 -31.67 1.95
CA ASP A 709 -20.23 -32.06 0.63
C ASP A 709 -20.84 -30.86 -0.12
N LYS A 710 -21.41 -29.93 0.65
CA LYS A 710 -22.00 -28.71 0.11
C LYS A 710 -20.93 -27.72 -0.34
N ALA A 711 -19.83 -27.62 0.43
CA ALA A 711 -18.65 -26.86 0.03
C ALA A 711 -18.11 -27.37 -1.32
N TYR A 712 -17.86 -28.69 -1.44
CA TYR A 712 -17.39 -29.31 -2.68
C TYR A 712 -18.36 -29.06 -3.85
N SER A 713 -19.66 -29.29 -3.64
CA SER A 713 -20.68 -29.08 -4.67
C SER A 713 -20.73 -27.62 -5.16
N TYR A 714 -20.58 -26.65 -4.25
CA TYR A 714 -20.53 -25.24 -4.59
C TYR A 714 -19.26 -24.86 -5.36
N LEU A 715 -18.12 -25.44 -4.98
CA LEU A 715 -16.84 -25.23 -5.67
C LEU A 715 -16.89 -25.77 -7.11
N VAL A 716 -17.38 -26.99 -7.31
CA VAL A 716 -17.59 -27.58 -8.64
C VAL A 716 -18.54 -26.71 -9.47
N LYS A 717 -19.68 -26.27 -8.90
CA LYS A 717 -20.62 -25.38 -9.57
C LYS A 717 -19.99 -24.03 -9.95
N SER A 718 -19.07 -23.53 -9.14
CA SER A 718 -18.37 -22.26 -9.41
C SER A 718 -17.37 -22.35 -10.56
N LEU A 719 -17.04 -23.55 -11.05
CA LEU A 719 -16.25 -23.78 -12.26
C LEU A 719 -17.08 -23.73 -13.54
N GLU A 720 -18.38 -24.01 -13.49
CA GLU A 720 -19.26 -24.06 -14.68
C GLU A 720 -19.21 -22.79 -15.56
N PRO A 721 -19.20 -21.55 -15.01
CA PRO A 721 -19.09 -20.35 -15.85
C PRO A 721 -17.73 -20.25 -16.57
N ILE A 722 -16.67 -20.74 -15.95
CA ILE A 722 -15.31 -20.77 -16.50
C ILE A 722 -15.22 -21.86 -17.57
N ASP A 723 -15.81 -23.03 -17.31
CA ASP A 723 -15.96 -24.13 -18.27
C ASP A 723 -16.72 -23.68 -19.52
N LYS A 724 -17.78 -22.90 -19.34
CA LYS A 724 -18.54 -22.32 -20.45
C LYS A 724 -17.68 -21.35 -21.26
N LYS A 725 -16.96 -20.43 -20.61
CA LYS A 725 -16.04 -19.49 -21.30
C LYS A 725 -14.94 -20.26 -22.07
N PHE A 726 -14.35 -21.27 -21.46
CA PHE A 726 -13.35 -22.13 -22.09
C PHE A 726 -13.92 -22.90 -23.29
N SER A 727 -15.11 -23.49 -23.14
CA SER A 727 -15.76 -24.24 -24.21
C SER A 727 -16.10 -23.36 -25.41
N THR A 728 -16.59 -22.13 -25.19
CA THR A 728 -16.80 -21.15 -26.24
C THR A 728 -15.49 -20.79 -26.93
N PHE A 729 -14.43 -20.51 -26.16
CA PHE A 729 -13.10 -20.21 -26.71
C PHE A 729 -12.57 -21.35 -27.61
N ILE A 730 -12.71 -22.60 -27.18
CA ILE A 730 -12.33 -23.78 -27.99
C ILE A 730 -13.19 -23.89 -29.26
N ALA A 731 -14.49 -23.61 -29.18
CA ALA A 731 -15.37 -23.62 -30.34
C ALA A 731 -14.94 -22.54 -31.35
N ASP A 732 -14.62 -21.33 -30.88
CA ASP A 732 -14.13 -20.24 -31.73
C ASP A 732 -12.81 -20.60 -32.41
N LEU A 733 -11.85 -21.20 -31.69
CA LEU A 733 -10.59 -21.66 -32.27
C LEU A 733 -10.81 -22.66 -33.42
N LYS A 734 -11.75 -23.60 -33.27
CA LYS A 734 -12.09 -24.59 -34.31
C LYS A 734 -12.68 -23.97 -35.58
N THR A 735 -13.21 -22.75 -35.51
CA THR A 735 -13.69 -22.02 -36.70
C THR A 735 -12.57 -21.32 -37.47
N LEU A 736 -11.37 -21.23 -36.89
CA LEU A 736 -10.21 -20.57 -37.49
C LEU A 736 -9.36 -21.57 -38.30
N GLY A 737 -8.66 -21.07 -39.31
CA GLY A 737 -7.64 -21.86 -40.00
C GLY A 737 -6.45 -22.16 -39.06
N LYS A 738 -5.80 -23.31 -39.27
CA LYS A 738 -4.73 -23.87 -38.42
C LYS A 738 -3.70 -22.86 -37.90
N GLU A 739 -3.10 -22.08 -38.80
CA GLU A 739 -2.07 -21.10 -38.43
C GLU A 739 -2.61 -19.99 -37.52
N LYS A 740 -3.86 -19.57 -37.76
CA LYS A 740 -4.53 -18.56 -36.95
C LYS A 740 -5.01 -19.13 -35.61
N ALA A 741 -5.52 -20.36 -35.61
CA ALA A 741 -5.88 -21.07 -34.37
C ALA A 741 -4.68 -21.22 -33.44
N TYR A 742 -3.50 -21.57 -33.98
CA TYR A 742 -2.26 -21.68 -33.20
C TYR A 742 -1.86 -20.35 -32.53
N LYS A 743 -1.87 -19.24 -33.27
CA LYS A 743 -1.56 -17.90 -32.72
C LYS A 743 -2.60 -17.45 -31.68
N GLU A 744 -3.87 -17.78 -31.90
CA GLU A 744 -4.97 -17.37 -31.02
C GLU A 744 -5.08 -18.24 -29.76
N ALA A 745 -4.52 -19.46 -29.76
CA ALA A 745 -4.55 -20.37 -28.63
C ALA A 745 -3.86 -19.81 -27.37
N GLU A 746 -2.86 -18.95 -27.53
CA GLU A 746 -2.20 -18.27 -26.39
C GLU A 746 -3.18 -17.45 -25.53
N LYS A 747 -4.30 -16.99 -26.12
CA LYS A 747 -5.33 -16.24 -25.39
C LYS A 747 -6.05 -17.08 -24.32
N VAL A 748 -5.83 -18.40 -24.28
CA VAL A 748 -6.27 -19.25 -23.17
C VAL A 748 -5.72 -18.78 -21.82
N GLN A 749 -4.58 -18.08 -21.81
CA GLN A 749 -4.01 -17.44 -20.61
C GLN A 749 -4.92 -16.37 -19.99
N LYS A 750 -5.97 -15.94 -20.69
CA LYS A 750 -7.04 -15.08 -20.14
C LYS A 750 -8.13 -15.87 -19.39
N ILE A 751 -8.11 -17.20 -19.45
CA ILE A 751 -9.10 -18.07 -18.82
C ILE A 751 -8.44 -18.92 -17.74
N THR A 752 -7.27 -19.51 -18.02
CA THR A 752 -6.58 -20.43 -17.10
C THR A 752 -6.32 -19.91 -15.69
N PRO A 753 -6.05 -18.60 -15.45
CA PRO A 753 -5.84 -18.12 -14.08
C PRO A 753 -7.05 -18.33 -13.17
N PHE A 754 -8.28 -18.30 -13.69
CA PHE A 754 -9.48 -18.58 -12.89
C PHE A 754 -9.51 -20.05 -12.43
N TYR A 755 -9.03 -20.99 -13.25
CA TYR A 755 -8.89 -22.38 -12.83
C TYR A 755 -7.80 -22.53 -11.77
N THR A 756 -6.62 -21.96 -12.00
CA THR A 756 -5.46 -22.10 -11.09
C THR A 756 -5.82 -21.70 -9.66
N TYR A 757 -6.44 -20.54 -9.45
CA TYR A 757 -6.85 -20.12 -8.11
C TYR A 757 -7.92 -21.00 -7.47
N LEU A 758 -8.79 -21.63 -8.26
CA LEU A 758 -9.81 -22.55 -7.74
C LEU A 758 -9.26 -23.96 -7.52
N PHE A 759 -8.16 -24.34 -8.18
CA PHE A 759 -7.47 -25.61 -7.92
C PHE A 759 -6.85 -25.63 -6.53
N ASP A 760 -6.31 -24.51 -6.06
CA ASP A 760 -5.80 -24.38 -4.69
C ASP A 760 -6.91 -24.65 -3.67
N LEU A 761 -8.11 -24.11 -3.91
CA LEU A 761 -9.30 -24.37 -3.08
C LEU A 761 -9.83 -25.81 -3.23
N MET A 762 -9.64 -26.44 -4.38
CA MET A 762 -10.12 -27.81 -4.66
C MET A 762 -9.22 -28.87 -4.02
N ASN A 763 -7.93 -28.60 -3.90
CA ASN A 763 -6.92 -29.58 -3.48
C ASN A 763 -7.25 -30.30 -2.15
N PRO A 764 -7.79 -29.63 -1.10
CA PRO A 764 -8.23 -30.32 0.12
C PRO A 764 -9.39 -31.29 -0.08
N PHE A 765 -10.22 -31.11 -1.12
CA PHE A 765 -11.38 -31.94 -1.42
C PHE A 765 -11.06 -33.06 -2.41
N ASP A 766 -10.33 -32.72 -3.47
CA ASP A 766 -9.93 -33.62 -4.56
C ASP A 766 -8.55 -33.18 -5.10
N SER A 767 -7.52 -33.89 -4.65
CA SER A 767 -6.12 -33.62 -5.04
C SER A 767 -5.78 -34.07 -6.46
N THR A 768 -6.68 -34.81 -7.13
CA THR A 768 -6.51 -35.26 -8.52
C THR A 768 -7.16 -34.33 -9.53
N TYR A 769 -8.22 -33.61 -9.14
CA TYR A 769 -9.03 -32.75 -10.01
C TYR A 769 -8.21 -31.77 -10.85
N ALA A 770 -7.26 -31.05 -10.23
CA ALA A 770 -6.45 -30.05 -10.91
C ALA A 770 -5.67 -30.66 -12.09
N LYS A 771 -4.99 -31.78 -11.85
CA LYS A 771 -4.20 -32.49 -12.88
C LYS A 771 -5.08 -33.01 -14.01
N GLU A 772 -6.24 -33.58 -13.67
CA GLU A 772 -7.19 -34.07 -14.68
C GLU A 772 -7.74 -32.94 -15.54
N LYS A 773 -8.10 -31.81 -14.91
CA LYS A 773 -8.65 -30.65 -15.61
C LYS A 773 -7.60 -29.97 -16.49
N GLU A 774 -6.36 -29.84 -16.03
CA GLU A 774 -5.25 -29.35 -16.85
C GLU A 774 -4.98 -30.23 -18.07
N ALA A 775 -5.06 -31.55 -17.92
CA ALA A 775 -4.94 -32.48 -19.03
C ALA A 775 -6.09 -32.31 -20.04
N GLN A 776 -7.34 -32.14 -19.57
CA GLN A 776 -8.49 -31.86 -20.42
C GLN A 776 -8.34 -30.54 -21.19
N ILE A 777 -7.89 -29.48 -20.51
CA ILE A 777 -7.65 -28.17 -21.13
C ILE A 777 -6.57 -28.29 -22.22
N THR A 778 -5.47 -28.97 -21.92
CA THR A 778 -4.36 -29.18 -22.86
C THR A 778 -4.79 -29.99 -24.07
N ASP A 779 -5.49 -31.11 -23.89
CA ASP A 779 -6.00 -31.95 -24.98
C ASP A 779 -7.00 -31.20 -25.87
N ALA A 780 -7.91 -30.42 -25.28
CA ALA A 780 -8.86 -29.61 -26.03
C ALA A 780 -8.17 -28.54 -26.91
N LEU A 781 -7.13 -27.88 -26.38
CA LEU A 781 -6.33 -26.90 -27.14
C LEU A 781 -5.57 -27.55 -28.28
N MET A 782 -4.90 -28.69 -28.02
CA MET A 782 -4.18 -29.43 -29.07
C MET A 782 -5.12 -29.82 -30.20
N ARG A 783 -6.30 -30.37 -29.89
CA ARG A 783 -7.27 -30.77 -30.91
C ARG A 783 -7.87 -29.60 -31.68
N ALA A 784 -7.98 -28.42 -31.06
CA ALA A 784 -8.53 -27.23 -31.71
C ALA A 784 -7.51 -26.51 -32.62
N THR A 785 -6.22 -26.78 -32.44
CA THR A 785 -5.12 -26.13 -33.17
C THR A 785 -4.46 -27.02 -34.24
N GLN A 786 -4.86 -28.29 -34.30
CA GLN A 786 -4.42 -29.27 -35.30
C GLN A 786 -5.25 -29.19 -36.58
#